data_AF-A0A8B8BKI8-F1
#
_entry.id   AF-A0A8B8BKI8-F1
#
_cell.length_a   1.000
_cell.length_b   1.000
_cell.length_c   1.000
_cell.angle_alpha   90.00
_cell.angle_beta   90.00
_cell.angle_gamma   90.00
#
_symmetry.space_group_name_H-M   'P 1'
#
loop_
_entity.id
_entity.type
_entity.pdbx_description
1 polymer ?
#
loop_
_entity_poly.entity_id
_entity_poly.type
_entity_poly.pdbx_seq_one_letter_code
_entity_poly.pdbx_strand_id
1 'polypeptide(L)'
;MAESQALEDFLTGNDVPSNLPYLHLSFFVHCFIPRRYVETLVPTKTQTVVGCFAEGLRLPAFVVLKPDGTFAKKYLTKEPTVIFYHIKDVQIALPSVTDADTCHYIISQENVHAGYCRLKVLQNGSNENEADVSVNKKGVIYLGSSLSKKKFQSKISSNKKAIDCMLDTLLNNGAGNGFDMKFSDIFTGIPENSLDLRRPFTSQGLRGALLSARQDRLKTKPTQEQTGLIPEVEQTEVAHEMAFLYPGWPTQADEWLSRKRLQSWPSESTIEKVVSAGCHILPTPHSKSSQSDIEWRLSFALTEKTLIVEELADSQRQCFLLFNMLSVHVISEGMIHQQHIRSIFFYACENLNSSLWHKNPAYCVLYLLDQLIDAVKQKFLPDYFVKKNNLLDTLSDLQSSQLERRFTTIRRRPLEELFSLAENYTILDVFPYNTEIKKLFTQVLADAKGYKSSEQARKTVESFMVVCNGLCNGFYHEYGFEHCAAIFEDVIDNFVVPIFGKAEADKQRDYIPHLLNEKNIEFSNVLEIDEIWKPITFCRFLITRYVDGKKGAGLYEHLACLYHAASCVFKSNKKDLIQKADAMFQEAMNREGEGHGAGLFVEYGHFLCACEKYTDAIKILKQAVDSEATNPTSVNYYGKMESMTMDEHIQKEISVTGSLELLSVVYAYYLLVHCYIQTKKGADQSTAVQEMERICDRVKDPKAYSLLGYSLLKTKEKDKALSAFKSALDLDPKYKLAKENVAKHKKKK
;
A
#
# COMPACT_ATOMS: atom_id res chain seq x y z
N MET A 1 7.62 34.97 21.46
CA MET A 1 8.12 35.05 22.86
C MET A 1 7.70 33.85 23.70
N ALA A 2 6.45 33.36 23.65
CA ALA A 2 6.04 32.13 24.34
C ALA A 2 6.70 30.83 23.80
N GLU A 3 7.09 30.81 22.52
CA GLU A 3 7.79 29.66 21.89
C GLU A 3 9.25 29.50 22.36
N SER A 4 9.88 30.56 22.87
CA SER A 4 11.29 30.53 23.28
C SER A 4 11.48 29.91 24.66
N GLN A 5 10.60 30.22 25.61
CA GLN A 5 10.67 29.70 26.99
C GLN A 5 10.26 28.21 27.05
N ALA A 6 9.23 27.82 26.29
CA ALA A 6 8.80 26.42 26.19
C ALA A 6 9.86 25.51 25.56
N LEU A 7 10.67 26.03 24.63
CA LEU A 7 11.80 25.33 24.04
C LEU A 7 12.95 25.16 25.05
N GLU A 8 13.22 26.18 25.88
CA GLU A 8 14.24 26.14 26.95
C GLU A 8 13.88 25.20 28.10
N ASP A 9 12.64 25.25 28.58
CA ASP A 9 12.12 24.38 29.66
C ASP A 9 12.03 22.90 29.23
N PHE A 10 11.90 22.65 27.92
CA PHE A 10 11.85 21.32 27.30
C PHE A 10 13.24 20.74 26.99
N LEU A 11 14.19 21.56 26.53
CA LEU A 11 15.59 21.17 26.32
C LEU A 11 16.28 20.76 27.63
N THR A 12 15.78 21.24 28.78
CA THR A 12 16.29 20.94 30.12
C THR A 12 15.63 19.72 30.78
N GLY A 13 14.67 19.06 30.11
CA GLY A 13 14.14 17.76 30.54
C GLY A 13 13.13 17.80 31.70
N ASN A 14 12.59 18.97 32.04
CA ASN A 14 11.47 19.05 32.99
C ASN A 14 10.19 18.49 32.36
N ASP A 15 9.29 17.91 33.18
CA ASP A 15 8.00 17.40 32.73
C ASP A 15 7.14 18.54 32.16
N VAL A 16 7.23 18.73 30.85
CA VAL A 16 6.36 19.64 30.11
C VAL A 16 5.05 18.89 29.84
N PRO A 17 3.89 19.35 30.38
CA PRO A 17 2.60 18.83 29.95
C PRO A 17 2.49 18.99 28.44
N SER A 18 1.96 17.98 27.74
CA SER A 18 1.81 17.93 26.27
C SER A 18 0.78 18.93 25.73
N ASN A 19 0.92 20.21 26.08
CA ASN A 19 0.08 21.35 25.69
C ASN A 19 0.16 21.69 24.18
N LEU A 20 0.27 20.69 23.30
CA LEU A 20 0.39 20.85 21.86
C LEU A 20 -0.79 20.18 21.12
N PRO A 21 -1.33 20.80 20.05
CA PRO A 21 -2.42 20.29 19.21
C PRO A 21 -2.11 18.99 18.44
N TYR A 22 -0.98 18.34 18.73
CA TYR A 22 -0.44 17.20 17.99
C TYR A 22 -0.50 15.89 18.77
N LEU A 23 -1.32 15.79 19.83
CA LEU A 23 -1.62 14.53 20.52
C LEU A 23 -2.00 13.43 19.51
N HIS A 24 -2.73 13.82 18.48
CA HIS A 24 -3.07 12.99 17.32
C HIS A 24 -1.82 12.43 16.63
N LEU A 25 -0.80 13.23 16.34
CA LEU A 25 0.33 12.74 15.58
C LEU A 25 1.17 11.75 16.40
N SER A 26 1.38 12.00 17.69
CA SER A 26 2.12 11.07 18.57
C SER A 26 1.39 9.74 18.68
N PHE A 27 0.07 9.82 18.79
CA PHE A 27 -0.81 8.67 18.70
C PHE A 27 -0.61 7.91 17.39
N PHE A 28 -0.70 8.60 16.25
CA PHE A 28 -0.50 8.00 14.93
C PHE A 28 0.89 7.36 14.75
N VAL A 29 1.97 7.97 15.28
CA VAL A 29 3.31 7.35 15.26
C VAL A 29 3.29 5.96 15.88
N HIS A 30 2.61 5.83 17.03
CA HIS A 30 2.53 4.56 17.74
C HIS A 30 1.60 3.56 17.07
N CYS A 31 0.51 4.01 16.45
CA CYS A 31 -0.48 3.16 15.78
C CYS A 31 -0.05 2.67 14.40
N PHE A 32 0.55 3.55 13.61
CA PHE A 32 0.96 3.24 12.24
C PHE A 32 2.31 2.54 12.16
N ILE A 33 3.12 2.49 13.22
CA ILE A 33 4.42 1.81 13.16
C ILE A 33 4.70 1.15 14.52
N PRO A 34 4.15 -0.04 14.80
CA PRO A 34 4.37 -0.75 16.05
C PRO A 34 5.85 -1.16 16.21
N ARG A 35 6.35 -1.09 17.45
CA ARG A 35 7.78 -1.36 17.75
C ARG A 35 8.27 -2.71 17.25
N ARG A 36 7.43 -3.76 17.35
CA ARG A 36 7.77 -5.12 16.90
C ARG A 36 8.02 -5.22 15.39
N TYR A 37 7.45 -4.31 14.59
CA TYR A 37 7.69 -4.28 13.15
C TYR A 37 9.11 -3.78 12.81
N VAL A 38 9.62 -2.87 13.63
CA VAL A 38 10.99 -2.36 13.51
C VAL A 38 12.02 -3.48 13.71
N GLU A 39 11.72 -4.47 14.57
CA GLU A 39 12.54 -5.67 14.77
C GLU A 39 12.53 -6.60 13.54
N THR A 40 11.48 -6.59 12.71
CA THR A 40 11.39 -7.41 11.49
C THR A 40 11.99 -6.74 10.25
N LEU A 41 11.91 -5.40 10.16
CA LEU A 41 12.62 -4.62 9.13
C LEU A 41 14.14 -4.64 9.30
N VAL A 42 14.61 -4.99 10.50
CA VAL A 42 16.01 -5.25 10.81
C VAL A 42 16.14 -6.76 10.83
N PRO A 43 16.51 -7.43 9.73
CA PRO A 43 16.51 -8.89 9.70
C PRO A 43 17.39 -9.43 10.84
N THR A 44 16.78 -10.09 11.82
CA THR A 44 17.51 -10.82 12.88
C THR A 44 18.27 -12.03 12.31
N LYS A 45 18.18 -12.28 11.00
CA LYS A 45 18.99 -13.25 10.25
C LYS A 45 19.25 -12.80 8.81
N THR A 46 19.93 -11.69 8.58
CA THR A 46 20.70 -11.55 7.33
C THR A 46 22.14 -11.92 7.61
N GLN A 47 22.43 -13.20 7.38
CA GLN A 47 23.78 -13.67 7.15
C GLN A 47 24.34 -12.93 5.93
N THR A 48 25.50 -12.34 6.15
CA THR A 48 26.21 -11.49 5.20
C THR A 48 26.60 -12.28 3.96
N VAL A 49 25.84 -12.17 2.88
CA VAL A 49 26.46 -12.13 1.55
C VAL A 49 27.05 -10.73 1.47
N VAL A 50 28.37 -10.60 1.31
CA VAL A 50 29.08 -9.31 1.31
C VAL A 50 28.83 -8.58 -0.02
N GLY A 51 27.58 -8.19 -0.24
CA GLY A 51 27.22 -6.95 -0.88
C GLY A 51 26.43 -6.15 0.14
N CYS A 52 26.91 -4.96 0.53
CA CYS A 52 26.24 -4.20 1.58
C CYS A 52 24.88 -3.72 1.07
N PHE A 53 23.82 -4.50 1.31
CA PHE A 53 22.46 -4.01 1.26
C PHE A 53 22.38 -2.84 2.25
N ALA A 54 22.21 -1.62 1.74
CA ALA A 54 21.97 -0.40 2.52
C ALA A 54 20.55 -0.41 3.13
N GLU A 55 20.20 -1.52 3.80
CA GLU A 55 18.85 -1.83 4.29
C GLU A 55 18.78 -1.64 5.80
N GLY A 56 19.19 -0.47 6.27
CA GLY A 56 18.99 -0.12 7.67
C GLY A 56 17.55 0.35 7.93
N LEU A 57 17.07 1.30 7.13
CA LEU A 57 15.72 1.84 7.25
C LEU A 57 15.20 2.13 5.83
N ARG A 58 14.22 1.34 5.40
CA ARG A 58 13.45 1.57 4.17
C ARG A 58 11.99 1.73 4.52
N LEU A 59 11.24 2.38 3.64
CA LEU A 59 9.79 2.39 3.74
C LEU A 59 9.24 0.96 3.71
N PRO A 60 8.17 0.67 4.47
CA PRO A 60 7.42 -0.57 4.32
C PRO A 60 7.02 -0.77 2.86
N ALA A 61 6.81 -2.03 2.45
CA ALA A 61 6.18 -2.24 1.18
C ALA A 61 4.70 -1.87 1.28
N PHE A 62 4.20 -1.21 0.24
CA PHE A 62 2.80 -0.86 0.12
C PHE A 62 2.14 -1.91 -0.75
N VAL A 63 0.83 -2.05 -0.64
CA VAL A 63 0.05 -2.86 -1.57
C VAL A 63 -1.10 -2.06 -2.13
N VAL A 64 -1.34 -2.31 -3.41
CA VAL A 64 -2.51 -1.81 -4.10
C VAL A 64 -3.33 -3.00 -4.56
N LEU A 65 -4.62 -2.94 -4.25
CA LEU A 65 -5.62 -3.81 -4.84
C LEU A 65 -5.76 -3.44 -6.31
N LYS A 66 -5.41 -4.37 -7.20
CA LYS A 66 -5.65 -4.21 -8.63
C LYS A 66 -7.15 -4.40 -8.92
N PRO A 67 -7.67 -3.82 -10.01
CA PRO A 67 -9.07 -4.01 -10.42
C PRO A 67 -9.49 -5.47 -10.61
N ASP A 68 -8.53 -6.38 -10.79
CA ASP A 68 -8.73 -7.83 -10.91
C ASP A 68 -8.80 -8.56 -9.56
N GLY A 69 -8.84 -7.84 -8.44
CA GLY A 69 -8.90 -8.42 -7.10
C GLY A 69 -7.56 -8.88 -6.53
N THR A 70 -6.46 -8.75 -7.28
CA THR A 70 -5.14 -9.18 -6.82
C THR A 70 -4.38 -8.08 -6.10
N PHE A 71 -3.62 -8.45 -5.06
CA PHE A 71 -2.73 -7.54 -4.35
C PHE A 71 -1.38 -7.46 -5.05
N ALA A 72 -0.94 -6.24 -5.35
CA ALA A 72 0.39 -5.99 -5.89
C ALA A 72 1.26 -5.25 -4.88
N LYS A 73 2.36 -5.89 -4.46
CA LYS A 73 3.43 -5.26 -3.67
C LYS A 73 4.07 -4.15 -4.48
N LYS A 74 3.96 -2.92 -3.97
CA LYS A 74 4.50 -1.69 -4.56
C LYS A 74 5.52 -1.08 -3.60
N TYR A 75 6.62 -0.63 -4.19
CA TYR A 75 7.62 0.16 -3.49
C TYR A 75 7.46 1.59 -3.97
N LEU A 76 7.20 2.53 -3.06
CA LEU A 76 6.98 3.93 -3.45
C LEU A 76 8.29 4.70 -3.68
N THR A 77 9.44 4.06 -3.50
CA THR A 77 10.76 4.64 -3.74
C THR A 77 11.36 4.12 -5.05
N LYS A 78 11.81 5.05 -5.91
CA LYS A 78 12.59 4.74 -7.13
C LYS A 78 13.99 4.21 -6.86
N GLU A 79 14.48 4.30 -5.62
CA GLU A 79 15.80 3.79 -5.28
C GLU A 79 15.81 2.25 -5.29
N PRO A 80 16.60 1.62 -6.18
CA PRO A 80 16.63 0.17 -6.26
C PRO A 80 17.30 -0.44 -5.02
N THR A 81 17.04 -1.71 -4.76
CA THR A 81 17.93 -2.52 -3.93
C THR A 81 19.27 -2.60 -4.61
N VAL A 82 20.30 -2.00 -4.00
CA VAL A 82 21.65 -1.98 -4.56
C VAL A 82 22.49 -3.05 -3.90
N ILE A 83 22.99 -3.99 -4.70
CA ILE A 83 24.03 -4.92 -4.29
C ILE A 83 25.38 -4.31 -4.67
N PHE A 84 26.20 -3.99 -3.66
CA PHE A 84 27.58 -3.60 -3.90
C PHE A 84 28.44 -4.83 -4.21
N TYR A 85 29.14 -4.81 -5.32
CA TYR A 85 30.12 -5.85 -5.66
C TYR A 85 31.51 -5.38 -5.28
N HIS A 86 32.08 -6.03 -4.27
CA HIS A 86 33.43 -5.76 -3.78
C HIS A 86 34.48 -6.37 -4.71
N ILE A 87 35.29 -5.49 -5.30
CA ILE A 87 36.43 -5.91 -6.12
C ILE A 87 37.67 -6.04 -5.23
N LYS A 88 37.86 -7.22 -4.64
CA LYS A 88 38.98 -7.49 -3.70
C LYS A 88 40.37 -7.36 -4.33
N ASP A 89 40.44 -7.50 -5.65
CA ASP A 89 41.70 -7.43 -6.39
C ASP A 89 42.17 -5.97 -6.55
N VAL A 90 41.32 -4.99 -6.23
CA VAL A 90 41.67 -3.57 -6.23
C VAL A 90 42.05 -3.12 -4.81
N GLN A 91 43.35 -3.03 -4.58
CA GLN A 91 43.93 -2.51 -3.34
C GLN A 91 44.20 -0.99 -3.43
N ILE A 92 43.61 -0.24 -2.50
CA ILE A 92 43.75 1.22 -2.40
C ILE A 92 44.66 1.54 -1.20
N ALA A 93 45.72 2.31 -1.45
CA ALA A 93 46.69 2.72 -0.44
C ALA A 93 46.07 3.65 0.61
N LEU A 94 46.44 3.43 1.87
CA LEU A 94 46.18 4.36 2.97
C LEU A 94 47.20 5.49 2.97
N PRO A 95 46.83 6.74 3.33
CA PRO A 95 47.75 7.86 3.41
C PRO A 95 48.95 7.64 4.36
N SER A 96 48.81 6.74 5.34
CA SER A 96 49.80 6.43 6.38
C SER A 96 50.64 5.18 6.11
N VAL A 97 50.41 4.45 5.00
CA VAL A 97 51.11 3.20 4.68
C VAL A 97 52.19 3.47 3.63
N THR A 98 53.44 3.21 3.99
CA THR A 98 54.65 3.39 3.18
C THR A 98 54.90 2.29 2.15
N ASP A 99 54.12 1.21 2.16
CA ASP A 99 54.32 0.07 1.26
C ASP A 99 53.55 0.27 -0.05
N ALA A 100 54.05 1.19 -0.89
CA ALA A 100 53.51 1.47 -2.22
C ALA A 100 53.63 0.28 -3.19
N ASP A 101 54.31 -0.80 -2.78
CA ASP A 101 54.64 -1.92 -3.64
C ASP A 101 53.48 -2.92 -3.85
N THR A 102 52.43 -2.91 -3.02
CA THR A 102 51.29 -3.84 -3.12
C THR A 102 49.98 -3.17 -3.54
N CYS A 103 49.90 -1.84 -3.49
CA CYS A 103 48.68 -1.08 -3.78
C CYS A 103 48.63 -0.61 -5.24
N HIS A 104 47.43 -0.64 -5.83
CA HIS A 104 47.23 -0.25 -7.23
C HIS A 104 46.89 1.25 -7.38
N TYR A 105 46.18 1.81 -6.40
CA TYR A 105 45.68 3.19 -6.47
C TYR A 105 45.85 3.93 -5.14
N ILE A 106 45.97 5.26 -5.21
CA ILE A 106 45.90 6.16 -4.05
C ILE A 106 44.76 7.18 -4.23
N ILE A 107 44.03 7.44 -3.15
CA ILE A 107 42.94 8.42 -3.17
C ILE A 107 43.51 9.83 -3.25
N SER A 108 43.02 10.60 -4.22
CA SER A 108 43.25 12.03 -4.37
C SER A 108 41.96 12.79 -4.11
N GLN A 109 42.01 13.73 -3.16
CA GLN A 109 40.90 14.59 -2.77
C GLN A 109 41.11 16.06 -3.20
N GLU A 110 42.21 16.34 -3.90
CA GLU A 110 42.58 17.68 -4.38
C GLU A 110 41.70 18.15 -5.55
N ASN A 111 41.12 19.36 -5.47
CA ASN A 111 40.28 19.96 -6.53
C ASN A 111 39.12 19.06 -6.98
N VAL A 112 38.51 18.36 -6.04
CA VAL A 112 37.32 17.51 -6.24
C VAL A 112 36.21 18.02 -5.31
N HIS A 113 34.95 17.85 -5.72
CA HIS A 113 33.81 18.19 -4.87
C HIS A 113 33.86 17.43 -3.54
N ALA A 114 33.37 18.04 -2.46
CA ALA A 114 33.31 17.37 -1.16
C ALA A 114 32.46 16.09 -1.26
N GLY A 115 32.92 14.99 -0.64
CA GLY A 115 32.27 13.67 -0.75
C GLY A 115 32.69 12.86 -1.98
N TYR A 116 33.58 13.40 -2.82
CA TYR A 116 34.11 12.74 -4.01
C TYR A 116 35.62 12.64 -3.95
N CYS A 117 36.18 11.75 -4.78
CA CYS A 117 37.61 11.55 -4.92
C CYS A 117 37.99 11.12 -6.34
N ARG A 118 39.29 11.03 -6.60
CA ARG A 118 39.88 10.43 -7.79
C ARG A 118 40.90 9.38 -7.37
N LEU A 119 41.02 8.31 -8.15
CA LEU A 119 41.95 7.22 -7.88
C LEU A 119 43.20 7.39 -8.76
N LYS A 120 44.30 7.92 -8.20
CA LYS A 120 45.59 8.06 -8.88
C LYS A 120 46.26 6.68 -8.97
N VAL A 121 46.76 6.30 -10.14
CA VAL A 121 47.43 5.01 -10.36
C VAL A 121 48.87 5.06 -9.82
N LEU A 122 49.29 4.03 -9.09
CA LEU A 122 50.67 3.85 -8.60
C LEU A 122 51.50 3.01 -9.58
N GLN A 123 52.84 3.07 -9.50
CA GLN A 123 53.75 2.40 -10.47
C GLN A 123 53.49 0.89 -10.64
N ASN A 124 53.04 0.18 -9.60
CA ASN A 124 52.73 -1.25 -9.67
C ASN A 124 51.32 -1.55 -10.21
N GLY A 125 50.45 -0.54 -10.29
CA GLY A 125 49.13 -0.63 -10.93
C GLY A 125 49.17 -0.60 -12.46
N SER A 126 50.34 -0.33 -13.05
CA SER A 126 50.54 -0.21 -14.51
C SER A 126 50.31 -1.52 -15.28
N ASN A 127 50.50 -2.68 -14.64
CA ASN A 127 50.63 -3.96 -15.36
C ASN A 127 49.34 -4.77 -15.51
N GLU A 128 48.26 -4.50 -14.75
CA GLU A 128 47.09 -5.40 -14.76
C GLU A 128 45.84 -4.89 -15.47
N ASN A 129 45.70 -3.62 -15.85
CA ASN A 129 44.51 -3.13 -16.56
C ASN A 129 44.76 -1.82 -17.34
N GLU A 130 45.70 -1.81 -18.30
CA GLU A 130 46.02 -0.63 -19.14
C GLU A 130 44.82 0.01 -19.87
N ALA A 131 43.66 -0.66 -19.94
CA ALA A 131 42.52 -0.24 -20.73
C ALA A 131 41.51 0.72 -20.03
N ASP A 132 41.59 0.93 -18.70
CA ASP A 132 40.56 1.68 -17.94
C ASP A 132 41.01 3.04 -17.39
N VAL A 133 42.03 3.62 -18.01
CA VAL A 133 42.82 4.67 -17.40
C VAL A 133 42.73 5.95 -18.23
N SER A 134 42.63 7.10 -17.55
CA SER A 134 42.57 8.42 -18.17
C SER A 134 43.70 9.30 -17.65
N VAL A 135 44.37 10.01 -18.56
CA VAL A 135 45.50 10.89 -18.22
C VAL A 135 45.02 12.34 -18.18
N ASN A 136 45.28 13.04 -17.08
CA ASN A 136 44.95 14.46 -17.00
C ASN A 136 45.97 15.33 -17.75
N LYS A 137 45.69 16.63 -17.90
CA LYS A 137 46.58 17.61 -18.57
C LYS A 137 47.99 17.73 -17.95
N LYS A 138 48.21 17.21 -16.73
CA LYS A 138 49.48 17.23 -16.01
C LYS A 138 50.24 15.89 -16.09
N GLY A 139 49.78 14.94 -16.91
CA GLY A 139 50.42 13.62 -17.05
C GLY A 139 50.13 12.64 -15.91
N VAL A 140 49.23 12.98 -14.98
CA VAL A 140 48.82 12.08 -13.89
C VAL A 140 47.75 11.12 -14.40
N ILE A 141 47.95 9.86 -14.07
CA ILE A 141 47.17 8.71 -14.54
C ILE A 141 46.09 8.39 -13.48
N TYR A 142 44.82 8.33 -13.89
CA TYR A 142 43.68 8.05 -13.02
C TYR A 142 42.84 6.88 -13.54
N LEU A 143 42.23 6.12 -12.62
CA LEU A 143 41.22 5.12 -12.98
C LEU A 143 39.90 5.78 -13.41
N GLY A 144 39.42 5.42 -14.59
CA GLY A 144 38.20 5.97 -15.20
C GLY A 144 36.93 5.35 -14.63
N SER A 145 36.18 6.11 -13.83
CA SER A 145 34.92 5.68 -13.21
C SER A 145 33.84 5.32 -14.24
N SER A 146 33.61 6.17 -15.25
CA SER A 146 32.61 5.93 -16.30
C SER A 146 32.87 4.61 -17.05
N LEU A 147 34.15 4.33 -17.34
CA LEU A 147 34.55 3.17 -18.12
C LEU A 147 34.48 1.88 -17.29
N SER A 148 34.97 1.92 -16.04
CA SER A 148 34.81 0.81 -15.09
C SER A 148 33.33 0.45 -14.88
N LYS A 149 32.45 1.46 -14.73
CA LYS A 149 31.00 1.26 -14.61
C LYS A 149 30.41 0.58 -15.84
N LYS A 150 30.77 1.04 -17.05
CA LYS A 150 30.27 0.48 -18.31
C LYS A 150 30.70 -0.98 -18.50
N LYS A 151 31.96 -1.31 -18.19
CA LYS A 151 32.47 -2.68 -18.23
C LYS A 151 31.75 -3.58 -17.24
N PHE A 152 31.55 -3.11 -16.01
CA PHE A 152 30.79 -3.84 -14.99
C PHE A 152 29.35 -4.11 -15.44
N GLN A 153 28.64 -3.08 -15.92
CA GLN A 153 27.27 -3.22 -16.42
C GLN A 153 27.17 -4.20 -17.60
N SER A 154 28.11 -4.15 -18.55
CA SER A 154 28.13 -5.11 -19.66
C SER A 154 28.27 -6.55 -19.16
N LYS A 155 29.13 -6.79 -18.17
CA LYS A 155 29.40 -8.13 -17.64
C LYS A 155 28.28 -8.67 -16.75
N ILE A 156 27.66 -7.83 -15.92
CA ILE A 156 26.42 -8.19 -15.20
C ILE A 156 25.32 -8.57 -16.19
N SER A 157 25.14 -7.78 -17.26
CA SER A 157 24.14 -8.07 -18.29
C SER A 157 24.38 -9.42 -18.96
N SER A 158 25.64 -9.77 -19.27
CA SER A 158 26.00 -11.05 -19.89
C SER A 158 25.76 -12.27 -18.97
N ASN A 159 25.83 -12.09 -17.65
CA ASN A 159 25.74 -13.18 -16.66
C ASN A 159 24.46 -13.12 -15.79
N LYS A 160 23.48 -12.26 -16.13
CA LYS A 160 22.30 -11.95 -15.31
C LYS A 160 21.60 -13.21 -14.78
N LYS A 161 21.36 -14.22 -15.63
CA LYS A 161 20.69 -15.47 -15.23
C LYS A 161 21.43 -16.27 -14.15
N ALA A 162 22.76 -16.33 -14.24
CA ALA A 162 23.58 -17.05 -13.25
C ALA A 162 23.61 -16.31 -11.92
N ILE A 163 23.73 -14.97 -11.98
CA ILE A 163 23.71 -14.09 -10.81
C ILE A 163 22.36 -14.19 -10.09
N ASP A 164 21.25 -14.08 -10.83
CA ASP A 164 19.90 -14.20 -10.29
C ASP A 164 19.67 -15.57 -9.62
N CYS A 165 20.07 -16.67 -10.29
CA CYS A 165 19.92 -18.02 -9.77
C CYS A 165 20.76 -18.27 -8.50
N MET A 166 21.96 -17.68 -8.43
CA MET A 166 22.81 -17.75 -7.24
C MET A 166 22.23 -16.95 -6.08
N LEU A 167 21.75 -15.73 -6.33
CA LEU A 167 21.10 -14.89 -5.33
C LEU A 167 19.86 -15.58 -4.76
N ASP A 168 19.02 -16.18 -5.60
CA ASP A 168 17.86 -16.97 -5.17
C ASP A 168 18.29 -18.16 -4.28
N THR A 169 19.40 -18.82 -4.60
CA THR A 169 19.90 -19.94 -3.79
C THR A 169 20.44 -19.48 -2.43
N LEU A 170 21.13 -18.33 -2.40
CA LEU A 170 21.71 -17.75 -1.19
C LEU A 170 20.65 -17.24 -0.21
N LEU A 171 19.61 -16.57 -0.73
CA LEU A 171 18.51 -16.07 0.08
C LEU A 171 17.68 -17.20 0.72
N ASN A 172 17.64 -18.38 0.10
CA ASN A 172 16.84 -19.51 0.56
C ASN A 172 17.56 -20.49 1.51
N ASN A 173 18.91 -20.52 1.56
CA ASN A 173 19.65 -21.60 2.23
C ASN A 173 20.26 -21.29 3.62
N GLY A 174 20.18 -20.06 4.14
CA GLY A 174 20.38 -19.74 5.56
C GLY A 174 21.66 -20.27 6.26
N ALA A 175 22.75 -20.53 5.54
CA ALA A 175 24.01 -21.04 6.11
C ALA A 175 24.93 -19.89 6.61
N GLY A 176 25.14 -19.85 7.93
CA GLY A 176 25.75 -18.74 8.69
C GLY A 176 27.25 -18.55 8.64
N ASN A 177 27.88 -18.91 7.53
CA ASN A 177 29.28 -18.53 7.29
C ASN A 177 29.30 -17.55 6.12
N GLY A 178 29.67 -16.29 6.40
CA GLY A 178 29.77 -15.24 5.39
C GLY A 178 30.55 -15.74 4.17
N PHE A 179 29.88 -15.83 3.03
CA PHE A 179 30.51 -16.26 1.80
C PHE A 179 31.20 -15.06 1.16
N ASP A 180 32.52 -15.13 1.14
CA ASP A 180 33.41 -14.04 0.81
C ASP A 180 33.80 -14.14 -0.68
N MET A 181 32.82 -13.98 -1.58
CA MET A 181 33.05 -14.14 -3.03
C MET A 181 34.16 -13.20 -3.50
N LYS A 182 35.21 -13.77 -4.11
CA LYS A 182 36.24 -12.97 -4.78
C LYS A 182 35.72 -12.53 -6.14
N PHE A 183 36.14 -11.35 -6.55
CA PHE A 183 35.85 -10.79 -7.88
C PHE A 183 36.38 -11.68 -9.01
N SER A 184 37.26 -12.65 -8.76
CA SER A 184 37.65 -13.66 -9.74
C SER A 184 36.55 -14.66 -10.11
N ASP A 185 35.64 -14.98 -9.18
CA ASP A 185 34.76 -16.15 -9.30
C ASP A 185 33.50 -15.89 -10.15
N ILE A 186 33.11 -14.62 -10.27
CA ILE A 186 32.07 -14.16 -11.22
C ILE A 186 32.64 -14.11 -12.66
N PHE A 187 33.97 -14.14 -12.82
CA PHE A 187 34.68 -13.70 -14.03
C PHE A 187 35.45 -14.79 -14.78
N THR A 188 35.71 -15.96 -14.18
CA THR A 188 36.42 -17.06 -14.86
C THR A 188 35.51 -17.95 -15.70
N GLY A 189 34.19 -17.75 -15.64
CA GLY A 189 33.20 -18.64 -16.23
C GLY A 189 33.15 -19.93 -15.43
N ILE A 190 31.99 -20.27 -14.88
CA ILE A 190 31.74 -21.65 -14.44
C ILE A 190 31.45 -22.39 -15.75
N PRO A 191 32.29 -23.36 -16.20
CA PRO A 191 31.87 -24.25 -17.26
C PRO A 191 30.51 -24.82 -16.88
N GLU A 192 29.51 -24.81 -17.78
CA GLU A 192 28.18 -25.42 -17.53
C GLU A 192 28.28 -26.84 -16.95
N ASN A 193 29.43 -27.49 -17.16
CA ASN A 193 29.74 -28.87 -16.80
C ASN A 193 30.45 -29.04 -15.44
N SER A 194 30.87 -27.98 -14.74
CA SER A 194 31.61 -28.07 -13.46
C SER A 194 30.74 -27.84 -12.22
N LEU A 195 29.45 -27.53 -12.40
CA LEU A 195 28.44 -27.64 -11.35
C LEU A 195 28.13 -29.13 -11.15
N ASP A 196 29.01 -29.84 -10.43
CA ASP A 196 28.76 -31.23 -10.05
C ASP A 196 27.66 -31.29 -8.97
N LEU A 197 26.40 -31.23 -9.42
CA LEU A 197 25.17 -31.37 -8.64
C LEU A 197 24.93 -32.82 -8.13
N ARG A 198 25.96 -33.68 -8.08
CA ARG A 198 25.85 -35.11 -7.75
C ARG A 198 26.02 -35.45 -6.26
N ARG A 199 25.63 -34.58 -5.33
CA ARG A 199 25.27 -34.98 -3.96
C ARG A 199 23.95 -34.33 -3.51
N PRO A 200 23.09 -35.08 -2.81
CA PRO A 200 21.68 -35.10 -3.14
C PRO A 200 20.84 -34.19 -2.25
N PHE A 201 19.94 -33.42 -2.85
CA PHE A 201 18.55 -33.42 -2.41
C PHE A 201 17.63 -33.58 -3.62
N THR A 202 16.78 -34.58 -3.51
CA THR A 202 16.04 -35.25 -4.57
C THR A 202 15.04 -34.36 -5.30
N SER A 203 15.04 -34.54 -6.60
CA SER A 203 14.23 -33.90 -7.63
C SER A 203 12.77 -34.36 -7.65
N GLN A 204 11.82 -33.42 -7.48
CA GLN A 204 10.60 -33.32 -8.31
C GLN A 204 9.69 -32.09 -8.02
N GLY A 205 10.01 -31.19 -7.07
CA GLY A 205 9.09 -30.10 -6.68
C GLY A 205 9.30 -28.72 -7.32
N LEU A 206 10.51 -28.35 -7.76
CA LEU A 206 10.80 -26.91 -8.03
C LEU A 206 10.75 -26.47 -9.50
N ARG A 207 10.92 -27.39 -10.45
CA ARG A 207 10.98 -27.04 -11.88
C ARG A 207 9.58 -26.82 -12.50
N GLY A 208 8.53 -27.39 -11.90
CA GLY A 208 7.14 -27.21 -12.30
C GLY A 208 6.49 -25.94 -11.73
N ALA A 209 6.92 -25.48 -10.55
CA ALA A 209 6.35 -24.29 -9.91
C ALA A 209 6.92 -22.95 -10.46
N LEU A 210 8.16 -22.96 -10.94
CA LEU A 210 8.84 -21.73 -11.41
C LEU A 210 8.56 -21.37 -12.87
N LEU A 211 7.96 -22.26 -13.66
CA LEU A 211 7.61 -21.99 -15.06
C LEU A 211 6.18 -21.46 -15.25
N SER A 212 5.22 -21.76 -14.35
CA SER A 212 3.86 -21.19 -14.47
C SER A 212 3.76 -19.76 -13.92
N ALA A 213 4.55 -19.40 -12.90
CA ALA A 213 4.43 -18.08 -12.25
C ALA A 213 5.01 -16.89 -13.04
N ARG A 214 5.77 -17.14 -14.13
CA ARG A 214 6.51 -16.11 -14.87
C ARG A 214 5.99 -15.82 -16.27
N GLN A 215 5.14 -16.67 -16.85
CA GLN A 215 4.65 -16.48 -18.23
C GLN A 215 3.32 -15.71 -18.36
N ASP A 216 2.53 -15.56 -17.28
CA ASP A 216 1.23 -14.88 -17.38
C ASP A 216 1.26 -13.36 -17.09
N ARG A 217 2.37 -12.81 -16.59
CA ARG A 217 2.46 -11.36 -16.24
C ARG A 217 2.86 -10.42 -17.37
N LEU A 218 3.14 -10.90 -18.58
CA LEU A 218 3.61 -10.06 -19.69
C LEU A 218 2.58 -9.84 -20.80
N LYS A 219 1.29 -10.06 -20.55
CA LYS A 219 0.24 -9.71 -21.51
C LYS A 219 -0.95 -9.05 -20.82
N THR A 220 -0.85 -7.74 -20.61
CA THR A 220 -1.85 -6.72 -20.95
C THR A 220 -1.45 -5.40 -20.30
N LYS A 221 -1.27 -4.34 -21.10
CA LYS A 221 -1.23 -2.97 -20.60
C LYS A 221 -2.67 -2.48 -20.48
N PRO A 222 -3.13 -1.96 -19.34
CA PRO A 222 -4.36 -1.18 -19.30
C PRO A 222 -4.06 0.29 -19.66
N THR A 223 -5.07 0.91 -20.28
CA THR A 223 -5.13 2.33 -20.64
C THR A 223 -5.11 3.18 -19.37
N GLN A 224 -4.29 4.24 -19.35
CA GLN A 224 -4.17 5.18 -18.23
C GLN A 224 -5.46 5.97 -18.03
N GLU A 225 -6.17 5.73 -16.93
CA GLU A 225 -7.03 6.75 -16.30
C GLU A 225 -6.19 7.56 -15.32
N GLN A 226 -6.23 8.88 -15.47
CA GLN A 226 -5.57 9.84 -14.57
C GLN A 226 -6.37 9.95 -13.26
N THR A 227 -6.22 8.97 -12.37
CA THR A 227 -6.45 9.18 -10.94
C THR A 227 -5.20 9.85 -10.37
N GLY A 228 -5.33 10.80 -9.43
CA GLY A 228 -4.21 11.52 -8.79
C GLY A 228 -3.28 10.67 -7.91
N LEU A 229 -3.09 9.39 -8.26
CA LEU A 229 -2.27 8.40 -7.58
C LEU A 229 -0.78 8.57 -7.92
N ILE A 230 0.08 8.21 -6.97
CA ILE A 230 1.54 8.15 -7.15
C ILE A 230 1.84 7.25 -8.36
N PRO A 231 2.76 7.65 -9.27
CA PRO A 231 3.18 6.80 -10.37
C PRO A 231 3.68 5.44 -9.84
N GLU A 232 3.10 4.35 -10.35
CA GLU A 232 3.48 2.99 -9.97
C GLU A 232 4.97 2.74 -10.22
N VAL A 233 5.71 2.32 -9.19
CA VAL A 233 7.07 1.77 -9.34
C VAL A 233 6.99 0.29 -8.99
N GLU A 234 6.68 -0.55 -9.98
CA GLU A 234 6.87 -2.00 -9.86
C GLU A 234 8.38 -2.27 -9.77
N GLN A 235 8.93 -2.42 -8.56
CA GLN A 235 10.32 -2.86 -8.40
C GLN A 235 10.42 -4.33 -8.82
N THR A 236 10.89 -4.54 -10.05
CA THR A 236 11.25 -5.87 -10.56
C THR A 236 12.75 -6.05 -10.76
N GLU A 237 13.58 -5.01 -10.59
CA GLU A 237 15.02 -5.11 -10.81
C GLU A 237 15.84 -4.66 -9.59
N VAL A 238 16.56 -5.62 -8.99
CA VAL A 238 17.71 -5.35 -8.12
C VAL A 238 18.75 -4.62 -8.96
N ALA A 239 19.23 -3.46 -8.51
CA ALA A 239 20.33 -2.78 -9.16
C ALA A 239 21.66 -3.32 -8.65
N HIS A 240 22.58 -3.56 -9.56
CA HIS A 240 23.93 -3.99 -9.24
C HIS A 240 24.85 -2.77 -9.35
N GLU A 241 25.53 -2.41 -8.26
CA GLU A 241 26.48 -1.30 -8.26
C GLU A 241 27.88 -1.80 -7.92
N MET A 242 28.86 -1.33 -8.68
CA MET A 242 30.27 -1.63 -8.44
C MET A 242 30.78 -0.77 -7.28
N ALA A 243 31.56 -1.36 -6.38
CA ALA A 243 32.17 -0.65 -5.27
C ALA A 243 33.59 -1.12 -4.99
N PHE A 244 34.47 -0.18 -4.64
CA PHE A 244 35.77 -0.49 -4.06
C PHE A 244 35.74 -0.27 -2.56
N LEU A 245 36.35 -1.19 -1.81
CA LEU A 245 36.59 -0.98 -0.38
C LEU A 245 37.76 0.00 -0.23
N TYR A 246 37.52 1.07 0.51
CA TYR A 246 38.58 1.90 1.07
C TYR A 246 38.68 1.60 2.56
N PRO A 247 39.74 0.89 3.02
CA PRO A 247 39.84 0.44 4.40
C PRO A 247 40.13 1.56 5.41
N GLY A 248 40.35 2.80 4.94
CA GLY A 248 40.63 3.95 5.79
C GLY A 248 39.43 4.86 6.00
N TRP A 249 39.54 5.77 6.98
CA TRP A 249 38.62 6.89 7.10
C TRP A 249 39.03 8.02 6.13
N PRO A 250 38.12 8.55 5.29
CA PRO A 250 38.45 9.63 4.38
C PRO A 250 38.74 10.93 5.14
N THR A 251 39.82 11.65 4.79
CA THR A 251 40.19 12.90 5.50
C THR A 251 39.12 13.99 5.44
N GLN A 252 38.33 14.04 4.37
CA GLN A 252 37.17 14.93 4.25
C GLN A 252 36.08 14.67 5.31
N ALA A 253 36.08 13.49 5.94
CA ALA A 253 35.16 13.08 7.00
C ALA A 253 35.79 13.16 8.41
N ASP A 254 37.01 13.68 8.57
CA ASP A 254 37.69 13.74 9.89
C ASP A 254 36.93 14.62 10.91
N GLU A 255 36.16 15.60 10.43
CA GLU A 255 35.26 16.39 11.27
C GLU A 255 34.23 15.51 11.98
N TRP A 256 33.80 14.41 11.35
CA TRP A 256 32.87 13.47 11.97
C TRP A 256 33.47 12.81 13.22
N LEU A 257 34.77 12.59 13.28
CA LEU A 257 35.41 11.99 14.45
C LEU A 257 35.53 12.98 15.61
N SER A 258 35.79 14.25 15.30
CA SER A 258 36.11 15.29 16.29
C SER A 258 34.91 16.18 16.68
N ARG A 259 33.76 16.04 16.01
CA ARG A 259 32.59 16.88 16.30
C ARG A 259 32.06 16.65 17.72
N LYS A 260 31.64 17.75 18.36
CA LYS A 260 30.94 17.69 19.64
C LYS A 260 29.49 17.26 19.42
N ARG A 261 29.02 16.32 20.23
CA ARG A 261 27.66 15.76 20.15
C ARG A 261 26.96 15.94 21.49
N LEU A 262 25.72 16.43 21.47
CA LEU A 262 24.98 16.72 22.71
C LEU A 262 24.49 15.45 23.40
N GLN A 263 24.15 14.42 22.62
CA GLN A 263 23.60 13.16 23.12
C GLN A 263 24.60 12.02 23.17
N SER A 264 25.88 12.27 22.86
CA SER A 264 26.90 11.22 22.72
C SER A 264 26.45 10.05 21.83
N TRP A 265 25.60 10.34 20.84
CA TRP A 265 25.14 9.41 19.81
C TRP A 265 25.87 9.74 18.51
N PRO A 266 26.53 8.80 17.83
CA PRO A 266 26.71 7.39 18.19
C PRO A 266 27.69 7.18 19.36
N SER A 267 27.64 6.00 19.98
CA SER A 267 28.59 5.58 21.01
C SER A 267 30.03 5.53 20.49
N GLU A 268 31.01 5.77 21.37
CA GLU A 268 32.44 5.71 21.03
C GLU A 268 32.84 4.35 20.45
N SER A 269 32.31 3.26 21.01
CA SER A 269 32.54 1.90 20.51
C SER A 269 32.06 1.72 19.07
N THR A 270 30.91 2.30 18.72
CA THR A 270 30.40 2.23 17.35
C THR A 270 31.20 3.12 16.42
N ILE A 271 31.65 4.29 16.88
CA ILE A 271 32.58 5.16 16.12
C ILE A 271 33.85 4.39 15.77
N GLU A 272 34.51 3.76 16.74
CA GLU A 272 35.73 2.94 16.50
C GLU A 272 35.48 1.80 15.50
N LYS A 273 34.34 1.12 15.65
CA LYS A 273 33.94 0.02 14.77
C LYS A 273 33.72 0.49 13.33
N VAL A 274 33.00 1.59 13.10
CA VAL A 274 32.74 2.04 11.73
C VAL A 274 33.97 2.67 11.08
N VAL A 275 34.85 3.28 11.88
CA VAL A 275 36.14 3.81 11.39
C VAL A 275 37.07 2.69 10.96
N SER A 276 37.16 1.61 11.75
CA SER A 276 37.97 0.44 11.41
C SER A 276 37.43 -0.36 10.22
N ALA A 277 36.11 -0.27 9.94
CA ALA A 277 35.50 -0.87 8.76
C ALA A 277 35.78 -0.10 7.46
N GLY A 278 36.18 1.18 7.54
CA GLY A 278 36.41 2.03 6.38
C GLY A 278 35.12 2.44 5.66
N CYS A 279 35.23 2.78 4.37
CA CYS A 279 34.09 3.14 3.53
C CYS A 279 34.20 2.54 2.12
N HIS A 280 33.23 2.84 1.26
CA HIS A 280 33.22 2.39 -0.13
C HIS A 280 33.41 3.54 -1.10
N ILE A 281 33.85 3.22 -2.30
CA ILE A 281 34.02 4.17 -3.40
C ILE A 281 33.24 3.67 -4.60
N LEU A 282 32.36 4.53 -5.14
CA LEU A 282 31.42 4.20 -6.21
C LEU A 282 31.74 4.98 -7.49
N PRO A 283 31.56 4.38 -8.68
CA PRO A 283 31.81 5.04 -9.96
C PRO A 283 30.64 5.97 -10.34
N THR A 284 30.41 6.99 -9.53
CA THR A 284 29.35 7.98 -9.73
C THR A 284 29.98 9.36 -9.59
N PRO A 285 30.08 10.15 -10.68
CA PRO A 285 30.67 11.48 -10.63
C PRO A 285 29.69 12.51 -10.06
N HIS A 286 30.23 13.66 -9.64
CA HIS A 286 29.41 14.79 -9.25
C HIS A 286 28.77 15.44 -10.50
N SER A 287 27.54 15.92 -10.38
CA SER A 287 26.77 16.50 -11.51
C SER A 287 27.43 17.74 -12.11
N LYS A 288 28.16 18.52 -11.30
CA LYS A 288 28.90 19.72 -11.71
C LYS A 288 30.37 19.45 -12.07
N SER A 289 30.76 18.19 -12.17
CA SER A 289 32.15 17.82 -12.46
C SER A 289 32.56 18.23 -13.87
N SER A 290 33.74 18.83 -14.00
CA SER A 290 34.39 19.03 -15.30
C SER A 290 35.22 17.82 -15.75
N GLN A 291 35.38 16.82 -14.88
CA GLN A 291 36.16 15.60 -15.13
C GLN A 291 35.37 14.37 -14.66
N SER A 292 34.11 14.26 -15.11
CA SER A 292 33.18 13.21 -14.69
C SER A 292 33.69 11.79 -14.95
N ASP A 293 34.55 11.60 -15.95
CA ASP A 293 35.04 10.28 -16.34
C ASP A 293 36.00 9.62 -15.35
N ILE A 294 36.55 10.39 -14.40
CA ILE A 294 37.56 9.93 -13.43
C ILE A 294 37.14 10.17 -11.98
N GLU A 295 35.94 10.70 -11.76
CA GLU A 295 35.45 11.01 -10.42
C GLU A 295 34.62 9.88 -9.83
N TRP A 296 34.88 9.63 -8.55
CA TRP A 296 34.28 8.59 -7.76
C TRP A 296 33.64 9.20 -6.51
N ARG A 297 32.51 8.64 -6.07
CA ARG A 297 31.78 9.09 -4.88
C ARG A 297 32.14 8.24 -3.67
N LEU A 298 32.38 8.88 -2.52
CA LEU A 298 32.49 8.19 -1.24
C LEU A 298 31.10 7.70 -0.79
N SER A 299 31.02 6.47 -0.33
CA SER A 299 29.80 5.84 0.15
C SER A 299 30.00 5.27 1.56
N PHE A 300 29.15 5.70 2.48
CA PHE A 300 29.14 5.27 3.88
C PHE A 300 28.00 4.30 4.15
N ALA A 301 27.49 3.60 3.14
CA ALA A 301 26.32 2.72 3.28
C ALA A 301 26.46 1.65 4.36
N LEU A 302 27.66 1.06 4.53
CA LEU A 302 27.93 0.13 5.61
C LEU A 302 27.90 0.81 6.98
N THR A 303 28.51 1.99 7.09
CA THR A 303 28.47 2.83 8.30
C THR A 303 27.03 3.20 8.66
N GLU A 304 26.23 3.68 7.71
CA GLU A 304 24.80 3.98 7.89
C GLU A 304 24.06 2.76 8.43
N LYS A 305 24.29 1.59 7.84
CA LYS A 305 23.69 0.33 8.29
C LYS A 305 24.07 0.03 9.74
N THR A 306 25.35 0.13 10.11
CA THR A 306 25.81 -0.11 11.48
C THR A 306 25.16 0.86 12.46
N LEU A 307 25.15 2.17 12.17
CA LEU A 307 24.48 3.15 13.03
C LEU A 307 23.01 2.83 13.22
N ILE A 308 22.34 2.48 12.12
CA ILE A 308 20.93 2.15 12.17
C ILE A 308 20.69 0.90 13.01
N VAL A 309 21.42 -0.18 12.78
CA VAL A 309 21.18 -1.47 13.41
C VAL A 309 21.55 -1.44 14.89
N GLU A 310 22.65 -0.78 15.25
CA GLU A 310 23.27 -0.91 16.58
C GLU A 310 22.97 0.26 17.51
N GLU A 311 22.69 1.46 16.99
CA GLU A 311 22.61 2.68 17.80
C GLU A 311 21.20 3.27 17.92
N LEU A 312 20.27 2.94 17.02
CA LEU A 312 18.93 3.52 17.06
C LEU A 312 18.00 2.73 17.98
N ALA A 313 17.37 3.45 18.91
CA ALA A 313 16.28 2.94 19.72
C ALA A 313 15.00 2.76 18.89
N ASP A 314 14.09 1.89 19.33
CA ASP A 314 12.83 1.62 18.62
C ASP A 314 12.02 2.90 18.37
N SER A 315 11.95 3.80 19.35
CA SER A 315 11.22 5.06 19.24
C SER A 315 11.80 5.98 18.16
N GLN A 316 13.13 6.00 18.00
CA GLN A 316 13.81 6.75 16.95
C GLN A 316 13.48 6.17 15.58
N ARG A 317 13.50 4.85 15.44
CA ARG A 317 13.15 4.15 14.19
C ARG A 317 11.69 4.34 13.80
N GLN A 318 10.77 4.33 14.77
CA GLN A 318 9.35 4.69 14.55
C GLN A 318 9.21 6.10 14.00
N CYS A 319 9.87 7.08 14.62
CA CYS A 319 9.85 8.46 14.14
C CYS A 319 10.45 8.59 12.73
N PHE A 320 11.54 7.88 12.43
CA PHE A 320 12.12 7.86 11.09
C PHE A 320 11.15 7.33 10.04
N LEU A 321 10.50 6.19 10.32
CA LEU A 321 9.56 5.58 9.39
C LEU A 321 8.36 6.51 9.14
N LEU A 322 7.85 7.20 10.16
CA LEU A 322 6.77 8.17 9.97
C LEU A 322 7.22 9.38 9.14
N PHE A 323 8.41 9.91 9.43
CA PHE A 323 9.01 10.99 8.66
C PHE A 323 9.17 10.62 7.18
N ASN A 324 9.55 9.37 6.90
CA ASN A 324 9.59 8.86 5.52
C ASN A 324 8.21 8.75 4.90
N MET A 325 7.20 8.22 5.61
CA MET A 325 5.84 8.09 5.08
C MET A 325 5.28 9.47 4.71
N LEU A 326 5.44 10.45 5.58
CA LEU A 326 5.03 11.83 5.30
C LEU A 326 5.78 12.46 4.11
N SER A 327 6.96 11.95 3.76
CA SER A 327 7.78 12.45 2.66
C SER A 327 7.65 11.63 1.38
N VAL A 328 6.86 10.55 1.37
CA VAL A 328 6.93 9.51 0.33
C VAL A 328 6.56 10.02 -1.06
N HIS A 329 5.55 10.87 -1.18
CA HIS A 329 5.15 11.48 -2.45
C HIS A 329 6.27 12.33 -3.05
N VAL A 330 6.98 13.08 -2.20
CA VAL A 330 8.08 13.93 -2.66
C VAL A 330 9.31 13.09 -3.06
N ILE A 331 9.53 11.97 -2.35
CA ILE A 331 10.62 11.02 -2.64
C ILE A 331 10.35 10.28 -3.97
N SER A 332 9.12 9.85 -4.22
CA SER A 332 8.75 9.10 -5.42
C SER A 332 8.90 9.92 -6.70
N GLU A 333 8.72 11.24 -6.61
CA GLU A 333 8.97 12.17 -7.71
C GLU A 333 10.45 12.33 -8.03
N GLY A 334 11.34 12.03 -7.08
CA GLY A 334 12.80 12.09 -7.25
C GLY A 334 13.39 13.47 -6.99
N MET A 335 12.64 14.40 -6.39
CA MET A 335 13.16 15.71 -5.98
C MET A 335 13.93 15.65 -4.66
N ILE A 336 13.57 14.70 -3.79
CA ILE A 336 14.25 14.39 -2.53
C ILE A 336 14.60 12.91 -2.51
N HIS A 337 15.80 12.57 -2.05
CA HIS A 337 16.32 11.20 -1.98
C HIS A 337 16.45 10.72 -0.54
N GLN A 338 16.59 9.41 -0.34
CA GLN A 338 16.71 8.81 0.99
C GLN A 338 17.93 9.34 1.77
N GLN A 339 19.01 9.68 1.08
CA GLN A 339 20.19 10.29 1.69
C GLN A 339 19.87 11.62 2.39
N HIS A 340 18.94 12.42 1.87
CA HIS A 340 18.52 13.67 2.50
C HIS A 340 17.78 13.40 3.82
N ILE A 341 16.81 12.47 3.77
CA ILE A 341 16.02 12.07 4.94
C ILE A 341 16.92 11.49 6.04
N ARG A 342 17.88 10.62 5.69
CA ARG A 342 18.83 10.03 6.64
C ARG A 342 19.75 11.08 7.25
N SER A 343 20.28 12.01 6.46
CA SER A 343 21.17 13.05 6.98
C SER A 343 20.46 13.90 8.05
N ILE A 344 19.24 14.35 7.77
CA ILE A 344 18.42 15.11 8.72
C ILE A 344 18.18 14.30 10.00
N PHE A 345 17.81 13.03 9.83
CA PHE A 345 17.52 12.17 10.95
C PHE A 345 18.74 11.90 11.85
N PHE A 346 19.90 11.62 11.27
CA PHE A 346 21.12 11.40 12.05
C PHE A 346 21.57 12.66 12.79
N TYR A 347 21.46 13.85 12.18
CA TYR A 347 21.68 15.10 12.91
C TYR A 347 20.67 15.30 14.04
N ALA A 348 19.41 14.92 13.85
CA ALA A 348 18.42 14.98 14.93
C ALA A 348 18.78 14.03 16.08
N CYS A 349 19.31 12.83 15.80
CA CYS A 349 19.79 11.89 16.82
C CYS A 349 21.00 12.44 17.62
N GLU A 350 21.90 13.21 17.00
CA GLU A 350 23.01 13.87 17.71
C GLU A 350 22.54 14.98 18.69
N ASN A 351 21.39 15.61 18.39
CA ASN A 351 20.95 16.86 19.02
C ASN A 351 19.76 16.71 19.97
N LEU A 352 18.78 15.86 19.65
CA LEU A 352 17.55 15.71 20.44
C LEU A 352 17.74 14.72 21.59
N ASN A 353 17.31 15.12 22.79
CA ASN A 353 17.35 14.27 23.97
C ASN A 353 16.73 12.88 23.72
N SER A 354 17.46 11.81 24.05
CA SER A 354 17.06 10.42 23.77
C SER A 354 15.67 10.06 24.33
N SER A 355 15.27 10.66 25.45
CA SER A 355 13.95 10.44 26.06
C SER A 355 12.79 11.06 25.26
N LEU A 356 13.04 12.12 24.47
CA LEU A 356 11.99 12.82 23.71
C LEU A 356 11.39 11.95 22.61
N TRP A 357 12.19 11.11 21.98
CA TRP A 357 11.74 10.19 20.94
C TRP A 357 10.63 9.26 21.44
N HIS A 358 10.66 8.90 22.73
CA HIS A 358 9.59 8.12 23.35
C HIS A 358 8.50 9.00 23.98
N LYS A 359 8.87 10.07 24.69
CA LYS A 359 7.93 10.92 25.43
C LYS A 359 7.06 11.80 24.52
N ASN A 360 7.59 12.25 23.40
CA ASN A 360 6.90 13.13 22.46
C ASN A 360 7.35 12.89 20.99
N PRO A 361 6.99 11.75 20.40
CA PRO A 361 7.38 11.40 19.05
C PRO A 361 6.80 12.35 17.98
N ALA A 362 5.61 12.94 18.19
CA ALA A 362 5.09 13.97 17.28
C ALA A 362 6.07 15.13 17.14
N TYR A 363 6.56 15.65 18.26
CA TYR A 363 7.52 16.74 18.22
C TYR A 363 8.78 16.34 17.43
N CYS A 364 9.32 15.15 17.68
CA CYS A 364 10.48 14.65 16.94
C CYS A 364 10.21 14.60 15.43
N VAL A 365 9.06 14.08 14.99
CA VAL A 365 8.70 14.01 13.56
C VAL A 365 8.48 15.40 12.96
N LEU A 366 7.82 16.30 13.68
CA LEU A 366 7.62 17.68 13.23
C LEU A 366 8.94 18.46 13.16
N TYR A 367 9.85 18.23 14.11
CA TYR A 367 11.21 18.77 14.08
C TYR A 367 11.97 18.28 12.84
N LEU A 368 11.89 16.99 12.50
CA LEU A 368 12.52 16.46 11.28
C LEU A 368 11.97 17.14 10.01
N LEU A 369 10.65 17.38 9.94
CA LEU A 369 10.04 18.12 8.84
C LEU A 369 10.51 19.58 8.80
N ASP A 370 10.61 20.24 9.95
CA ASP A 370 11.09 21.62 10.05
C ASP A 370 12.55 21.73 9.58
N GLN A 371 13.42 20.79 9.97
CA GLN A 371 14.79 20.71 9.47
C GLN A 371 14.85 20.49 7.96
N LEU A 372 13.96 19.66 7.40
CA LEU A 372 13.88 19.44 5.95
C LEU A 372 13.43 20.71 5.21
N ILE A 373 12.42 21.40 5.73
CA ILE A 373 11.92 22.65 5.16
C ILE A 373 13.02 23.71 5.16
N ASP A 374 13.74 23.86 6.27
CA ASP A 374 14.81 24.84 6.39
C ASP A 374 16.01 24.51 5.49
N ALA A 375 16.39 23.23 5.40
CA ALA A 375 17.44 22.79 4.49
C ALA A 375 17.09 23.05 3.02
N VAL A 376 15.83 22.81 2.63
CA VAL A 376 15.32 23.12 1.29
C VAL A 376 15.36 24.63 1.04
N LYS A 377 14.82 25.47 1.94
CA LYS A 377 14.85 26.94 1.81
C LYS A 377 16.26 27.49 1.62
N GLN A 378 17.22 26.94 2.37
CA GLN A 378 18.61 27.35 2.31
C GLN A 378 19.37 26.72 1.13
N LYS A 379 18.76 25.73 0.44
CA LYS A 379 19.41 24.83 -0.53
C LYS A 379 20.71 24.25 0.03
N PHE A 380 20.69 23.96 1.33
CA PHE A 380 21.86 23.51 2.07
C PHE A 380 21.46 22.41 3.06
N LEU A 381 21.96 21.21 2.80
CA LEU A 381 21.90 20.07 3.72
C LEU A 381 23.28 19.42 3.73
N PRO A 382 24.06 19.52 4.82
CA PRO A 382 25.34 18.83 4.90
C PRO A 382 25.12 17.31 4.90
N ASP A 383 26.01 16.58 4.22
CA ASP A 383 26.12 15.13 4.38
C ASP A 383 26.56 14.81 5.82
N TYR A 384 25.94 13.79 6.40
CA TYR A 384 26.16 13.46 7.80
C TYR A 384 27.61 13.14 8.12
N PHE A 385 28.34 12.43 7.23
CA PHE A 385 29.74 12.05 7.44
C PHE A 385 30.70 13.10 6.88
N VAL A 386 30.40 13.64 5.68
CA VAL A 386 31.21 14.66 5.03
C VAL A 386 30.50 16.01 5.11
N LYS A 387 30.60 16.69 6.26
CA LYS A 387 29.86 17.95 6.53
C LYS A 387 30.02 19.05 5.48
N LYS A 388 31.15 19.08 4.76
CA LYS A 388 31.40 20.04 3.66
C LYS A 388 30.64 19.71 2.37
N ASN A 389 30.14 18.49 2.23
CA ASN A 389 29.36 18.04 1.09
C ASN A 389 27.90 18.48 1.27
N ASN A 390 27.44 19.44 0.48
CA ASN A 390 26.05 19.87 0.47
C ASN A 390 25.23 18.97 -0.47
N LEU A 391 24.28 18.22 0.07
CA LEU A 391 23.43 17.30 -0.67
C LEU A 391 22.37 18.00 -1.54
N LEU A 392 22.05 19.26 -1.26
CA LEU A 392 21.04 20.06 -1.99
C LEU A 392 21.67 21.12 -2.90
N ASP A 393 22.96 21.00 -3.20
CA ASP A 393 23.71 22.02 -3.95
C ASP A 393 23.25 22.15 -5.42
N THR A 394 22.61 21.12 -5.97
CA THR A 394 22.07 21.07 -7.34
C THR A 394 20.65 21.63 -7.47
N LEU A 395 20.01 21.96 -6.36
CA LEU A 395 18.60 22.29 -6.30
C LEU A 395 18.36 23.71 -6.85
N SER A 396 17.53 23.85 -7.89
CA SER A 396 17.20 25.15 -8.47
C SER A 396 16.24 25.96 -7.58
N ASP A 397 16.18 27.28 -7.77
CA ASP A 397 15.26 28.14 -7.01
C ASP A 397 13.80 27.72 -7.17
N LEU A 398 13.40 27.34 -8.38
CA LEU A 398 12.04 26.86 -8.66
C LEU A 398 11.74 25.56 -7.90
N GLN A 399 12.64 24.58 -7.96
CA GLN A 399 12.47 23.32 -7.23
C GLN A 399 12.45 23.55 -5.72
N SER A 400 13.28 24.47 -5.22
CA SER A 400 13.36 24.84 -3.80
C SER A 400 12.03 25.39 -3.31
N SER A 401 11.46 26.38 -4.02
CA SER A 401 10.16 26.96 -3.65
C SER A 401 9.01 25.95 -3.75
N GLN A 402 9.04 25.04 -4.73
CA GLN A 402 8.04 23.97 -4.86
C GLN A 402 8.10 23.01 -3.67
N LEU A 403 9.31 22.56 -3.30
CA LEU A 403 9.53 21.64 -2.19
C LEU A 403 9.16 22.29 -0.84
N GLU A 404 9.58 23.53 -0.62
CA GLU A 404 9.23 24.29 0.58
C GLU A 404 7.72 24.35 0.78
N ARG A 405 6.97 24.72 -0.28
CA ARG A 405 5.51 24.81 -0.22
C ARG A 405 4.89 23.46 0.12
N ARG A 406 5.37 22.37 -0.48
CA ARG A 406 4.83 21.03 -0.24
C ARG A 406 5.10 20.54 1.17
N PHE A 407 6.35 20.63 1.63
CA PHE A 407 6.68 20.22 3.01
C PHE A 407 6.00 21.12 4.04
N THR A 408 5.78 22.40 3.76
CA THR A 408 4.98 23.27 4.63
C THR A 408 3.53 22.81 4.72
N THR A 409 2.92 22.36 3.62
CA THR A 409 1.58 21.77 3.63
C THR A 409 1.54 20.48 4.46
N ILE A 410 2.46 19.54 4.21
CA ILE A 410 2.59 18.29 4.96
C ILE A 410 2.77 18.59 6.46
N ARG A 411 3.64 19.54 6.80
CA ARG A 411 3.92 19.97 8.18
C ARG A 411 2.73 20.60 8.89
N ARG A 412 1.85 21.29 8.15
CA ARG A 412 0.62 21.89 8.68
C ARG A 412 -0.48 20.84 8.88
N ARG A 413 -0.52 19.81 8.04
CA ARG A 413 -1.59 18.81 7.99
C ARG A 413 -1.05 17.39 7.81
N PRO A 414 -0.21 16.90 8.74
CA PRO A 414 0.45 15.61 8.57
C PRO A 414 -0.54 14.43 8.57
N LEU A 415 -1.70 14.58 9.23
CA LEU A 415 -2.72 13.54 9.24
C LEU A 415 -3.43 13.40 7.89
N GLU A 416 -3.74 14.50 7.20
CA GLU A 416 -4.35 14.45 5.86
C GLU A 416 -3.43 13.73 4.86
N GLU A 417 -2.13 13.96 4.97
CA GLU A 417 -1.12 13.25 4.17
C GLU A 417 -1.12 11.73 4.47
N LEU A 418 -1.18 11.35 5.75
CA LEU A 418 -1.25 9.93 6.15
C LEU A 418 -2.57 9.28 5.72
N PHE A 419 -3.70 10.01 5.75
CA PHE A 419 -4.99 9.49 5.28
C PHE A 419 -4.97 9.26 3.78
N SER A 420 -4.43 10.21 3.02
CA SER A 420 -4.26 10.05 1.59
C SER A 420 -3.42 8.80 1.27
N LEU A 421 -2.42 8.47 2.09
CA LEU A 421 -1.67 7.23 1.93
C LEU A 421 -2.50 5.99 2.28
N ALA A 422 -3.23 5.99 3.39
CA ALA A 422 -4.01 4.83 3.83
C ALA A 422 -5.21 4.51 2.92
N GLU A 423 -5.84 5.53 2.31
CA GLU A 423 -6.93 5.35 1.34
C GLU A 423 -6.44 4.75 0.03
N ASN A 424 -5.23 5.13 -0.40
CA ASN A 424 -4.68 4.75 -1.70
C ASN A 424 -3.76 3.52 -1.65
N TYR A 425 -3.27 3.17 -0.47
CA TYR A 425 -2.33 2.07 -0.26
C TYR A 425 -2.68 1.29 1.00
N THR A 426 -2.80 -0.03 0.87
CA THR A 426 -2.80 -0.93 2.02
C THR A 426 -1.36 -1.10 2.50
N ILE A 427 -1.07 -0.65 3.72
CA ILE A 427 0.24 -0.85 4.32
C ILE A 427 0.24 -2.23 5.00
N LEU A 428 0.52 -3.27 4.22
CA LEU A 428 0.47 -4.67 4.69
C LEU A 428 1.37 -4.91 5.91
N ASP A 429 2.48 -4.19 6.00
CA ASP A 429 3.51 -4.52 6.97
C ASP A 429 3.41 -3.71 8.28
N VAL A 430 2.41 -2.83 8.42
CA VAL A 430 2.36 -1.87 9.54
C VAL A 430 1.65 -2.38 10.79
N PHE A 431 0.77 -3.38 10.72
CA PHE A 431 0.20 -3.98 11.94
C PHE A 431 0.72 -5.40 12.13
N PRO A 432 1.60 -5.68 13.11
CA PRO A 432 1.94 -7.03 13.46
C PRO A 432 0.67 -7.74 13.97
N TYR A 433 0.39 -8.86 13.32
CA TYR A 433 -0.62 -9.92 13.55
C TYR A 433 -0.87 -10.37 15.01
N ASN A 434 -0.30 -9.75 16.04
CA ASN A 434 -0.39 -10.24 17.41
C ASN A 434 0.00 -9.23 18.51
N THR A 435 -0.15 -7.93 18.24
CA THR A 435 0.14 -6.93 19.28
C THR A 435 -1.11 -6.71 20.12
N GLU A 436 -1.02 -6.88 21.44
CA GLU A 436 -2.06 -6.38 22.36
C GLU A 436 -2.19 -4.88 22.13
N ILE A 437 -3.14 -4.50 21.27
CA ILE A 437 -3.58 -3.14 20.99
C ILE A 437 -3.60 -2.36 22.31
N LYS A 438 -4.20 -2.93 23.36
CA LYS A 438 -4.24 -2.39 24.72
C LYS A 438 -2.89 -1.86 25.25
N LYS A 439 -1.77 -2.58 25.07
CA LYS A 439 -0.42 -2.13 25.47
C LYS A 439 0.10 -0.99 24.58
N LEU A 440 -0.11 -1.09 23.28
CA LEU A 440 0.29 -0.06 22.30
C LEU A 440 -0.41 1.27 22.57
N PHE A 441 -1.67 1.22 23.01
CA PHE A 441 -2.49 2.39 23.25
C PHE A 441 -2.43 2.90 24.69
N THR A 442 -1.83 2.19 25.65
CA THR A 442 -1.87 2.57 27.09
C THR A 442 -1.44 4.02 27.34
N GLN A 443 -0.34 4.47 26.74
CA GLN A 443 0.15 5.86 26.89
C GLN A 443 -0.76 6.88 26.22
N VAL A 444 -1.27 6.55 25.05
CA VAL A 444 -2.25 7.36 24.31
C VAL A 444 -3.54 7.53 25.13
N LEU A 445 -4.01 6.46 25.77
CA LEU A 445 -5.21 6.47 26.60
C LEU A 445 -5.01 7.30 27.86
N ALA A 446 -3.81 7.30 28.43
CA ALA A 446 -3.46 8.15 29.55
C ALA A 446 -3.54 9.63 29.15
N ASP A 447 -2.97 9.99 27.99
CA ASP A 447 -3.01 11.34 27.46
C ASP A 447 -4.44 11.77 27.10
N ALA A 448 -5.19 10.95 26.35
CA ALA A 448 -6.55 11.26 25.94
C ALA A 448 -7.50 11.45 27.13
N LYS A 449 -7.32 10.67 28.22
CA LYS A 449 -8.06 10.86 29.48
C LYS A 449 -7.73 12.21 30.15
N GLY A 450 -6.47 12.66 30.04
CA GLY A 450 -6.03 13.98 30.51
C GLY A 450 -6.69 15.14 29.75
N TYR A 451 -6.98 14.94 28.45
CA TYR A 451 -7.53 15.97 27.55
C TYR A 451 -8.99 15.77 27.14
N LYS A 452 -9.76 14.92 27.85
CA LYS A 452 -11.16 14.57 27.52
C LYS A 452 -12.12 15.75 27.30
N SER A 453 -11.81 16.93 27.83
CA SER A 453 -12.57 18.18 27.70
C SER A 453 -12.14 19.07 26.52
N SER A 454 -11.05 18.72 25.82
CA SER A 454 -10.52 19.48 24.69
C SER A 454 -11.22 19.09 23.38
N GLU A 455 -11.57 20.08 22.56
CA GLU A 455 -12.07 19.88 21.19
C GLU A 455 -11.07 19.07 20.33
N GLN A 456 -9.78 19.19 20.63
CA GLN A 456 -8.71 18.49 19.93
C GLN A 456 -8.78 16.97 20.15
N ALA A 457 -9.04 16.51 21.38
CA ALA A 457 -9.17 15.08 21.68
C ALA A 457 -10.35 14.44 20.91
N ARG A 458 -11.46 15.18 20.74
CA ARG A 458 -12.61 14.72 19.95
C ARG A 458 -12.25 14.56 18.47
N LYS A 459 -11.61 15.58 17.87
CA LYS A 459 -11.10 15.50 16.50
C LYS A 459 -10.11 14.34 16.31
N THR A 460 -9.39 13.93 17.36
CA THR A 460 -8.44 12.80 17.29
C THR A 460 -9.16 11.50 17.05
N VAL A 461 -10.21 11.25 17.81
CA VAL A 461 -10.99 10.03 17.68
C VAL A 461 -11.75 10.02 16.37
N GLU A 462 -12.36 11.14 15.97
CA GLU A 462 -13.04 11.24 14.67
C GLU A 462 -12.10 10.90 13.51
N SER A 463 -10.91 11.50 13.52
CA SER A 463 -9.83 11.22 12.56
C SER A 463 -9.38 9.76 12.59
N PHE A 464 -9.30 9.16 13.78
CA PHE A 464 -8.89 7.77 13.93
C PHE A 464 -9.96 6.79 13.49
N MET A 465 -11.24 7.06 13.73
CA MET A 465 -12.34 6.24 13.24
C MET A 465 -12.37 6.18 11.72
N VAL A 466 -12.10 7.31 11.05
CA VAL A 466 -11.93 7.36 9.59
C VAL A 466 -10.76 6.47 9.15
N VAL A 467 -9.64 6.52 9.87
CA VAL A 467 -8.46 5.68 9.58
C VAL A 467 -8.72 4.21 9.83
N CYS A 468 -9.35 3.85 10.94
CA CYS A 468 -9.70 2.47 11.22
C CYS A 468 -10.62 1.93 10.14
N ASN A 469 -11.55 2.75 9.63
CA ASN A 469 -12.37 2.38 8.49
C ASN A 469 -11.53 2.10 7.23
N GLY A 470 -10.61 3.01 6.87
CA GLY A 470 -9.71 2.82 5.73
C GLY A 470 -8.74 1.63 5.88
N LEU A 471 -8.17 1.45 7.08
CA LEU A 471 -7.28 0.35 7.41
C LEU A 471 -8.02 -0.98 7.39
N CYS A 472 -9.22 -1.05 7.95
CA CYS A 472 -10.05 -2.26 7.90
C CYS A 472 -10.33 -2.68 6.46
N ASN A 473 -10.52 -1.76 5.51
CA ASN A 473 -10.61 -2.13 4.08
C ASN A 473 -9.36 -2.88 3.61
N GLY A 474 -8.17 -2.38 3.97
CA GLY A 474 -6.90 -3.03 3.64
C GLY A 474 -6.68 -4.38 4.34
N PHE A 475 -7.01 -4.47 5.64
CA PHE A 475 -6.87 -5.70 6.42
C PHE A 475 -7.87 -6.78 6.01
N TYR A 476 -9.08 -6.37 5.64
CA TYR A 476 -10.14 -7.27 5.19
C TYR A 476 -9.69 -8.15 4.03
N HIS A 477 -8.88 -7.55 3.18
CA HIS A 477 -8.37 -8.08 1.94
C HIS A 477 -7.19 -9.07 2.07
N GLU A 478 -6.35 -8.94 3.11
CA GLU A 478 -5.17 -9.80 3.33
C GLU A 478 -5.35 -10.78 4.51
N TYR A 479 -6.10 -10.43 5.56
CA TYR A 479 -6.05 -11.10 6.87
C TYR A 479 -7.35 -11.80 7.25
N GLY A 480 -8.44 -11.49 6.54
CA GLY A 480 -9.76 -11.99 6.86
C GLY A 480 -10.50 -11.16 7.92
N PHE A 481 -11.76 -11.53 8.09
CA PHE A 481 -12.77 -10.69 8.71
C PHE A 481 -12.71 -10.59 10.24
N GLU A 482 -12.27 -11.64 10.93
CA GLU A 482 -12.20 -11.65 12.40
C GLU A 482 -11.24 -10.59 12.93
N HIS A 483 -10.15 -10.36 12.21
CA HIS A 483 -9.16 -9.35 12.55
C HIS A 483 -9.71 -7.93 12.42
N CYS A 484 -10.48 -7.66 11.37
CA CYS A 484 -11.11 -6.35 11.15
C CYS A 484 -12.13 -6.02 12.24
N ALA A 485 -12.97 -6.99 12.59
CA ALA A 485 -13.93 -6.86 13.69
C ALA A 485 -13.24 -6.60 15.04
N ALA A 486 -12.16 -7.35 15.33
CA ALA A 486 -11.38 -7.15 16.54
C ALA A 486 -10.77 -5.74 16.61
N ILE A 487 -10.23 -5.23 15.50
CA ILE A 487 -9.67 -3.86 15.42
C ILE A 487 -10.75 -2.82 15.76
N PHE A 488 -11.94 -2.89 15.17
CA PHE A 488 -13.01 -1.93 15.46
C PHE A 488 -13.45 -1.96 16.93
N GLU A 489 -13.61 -3.15 17.50
CA GLU A 489 -13.99 -3.29 18.91
C GLU A 489 -12.92 -2.75 19.84
N ASP A 490 -11.67 -3.09 19.57
CA ASP A 490 -10.54 -2.57 20.32
C ASP A 490 -10.46 -1.05 20.25
N VAL A 491 -10.75 -0.47 19.08
CA VAL A 491 -10.82 0.99 18.91
C VAL A 491 -11.95 1.56 19.76
N ILE A 492 -13.14 0.96 19.74
CA ILE A 492 -14.28 1.48 20.51
C ILE A 492 -14.04 1.37 22.02
N ASP A 493 -13.59 0.21 22.49
CA ASP A 493 -13.31 -0.09 23.89
C ASP A 493 -12.26 0.84 24.47
N ASN A 494 -11.20 1.08 23.70
CA ASN A 494 -10.06 1.83 24.17
C ASN A 494 -10.20 3.32 23.87
N PHE A 495 -10.80 3.74 22.75
CA PHE A 495 -10.84 5.16 22.34
C PHE A 495 -12.19 5.83 22.58
N VAL A 496 -13.26 5.23 22.07
CA VAL A 496 -14.57 5.87 22.11
C VAL A 496 -15.10 5.89 23.55
N VAL A 497 -14.97 4.79 24.29
CA VAL A 497 -15.47 4.69 25.68
C VAL A 497 -14.83 5.75 26.60
N PRO A 498 -13.50 5.97 26.64
CA PRO A 498 -12.93 6.94 27.58
C PRO A 498 -13.19 8.41 27.22
N ILE A 499 -13.43 8.73 25.94
CA ILE A 499 -13.52 10.11 25.43
C ILE A 499 -14.97 10.55 25.25
N PHE A 500 -15.81 9.72 24.64
CA PHE A 500 -17.24 10.00 24.39
C PHE A 500 -18.18 9.28 25.35
N GLY A 501 -17.67 8.33 26.14
CA GLY A 501 -18.46 7.57 27.08
C GLY A 501 -19.10 6.33 26.45
N LYS A 502 -19.68 5.50 27.32
CA LYS A 502 -20.24 4.20 26.94
C LYS A 502 -21.41 4.31 25.95
N ALA A 503 -22.29 5.29 26.11
CA ALA A 503 -23.46 5.44 25.24
C ALA A 503 -23.09 5.70 23.77
N GLU A 504 -22.06 6.51 23.51
CA GLU A 504 -21.60 6.75 22.14
C GLU A 504 -20.83 5.55 21.59
N ALA A 505 -20.03 4.89 22.43
CA ALA A 505 -19.37 3.64 22.07
C ALA A 505 -20.38 2.54 21.67
N ASP A 506 -21.48 2.41 22.40
CA ASP A 506 -22.52 1.43 22.09
C ASP A 506 -23.18 1.73 20.74
N LYS A 507 -23.41 3.01 20.38
CA LYS A 507 -23.88 3.37 19.01
C LYS A 507 -22.88 2.98 17.93
N GLN A 508 -21.58 3.19 18.17
CA GLN A 508 -20.55 2.81 17.21
C GLN A 508 -20.48 1.28 17.06
N ARG A 509 -20.65 0.51 18.15
CA ARG A 509 -20.74 -0.96 18.09
C ARG A 509 -21.96 -1.42 17.30
N ASP A 510 -23.10 -0.76 17.48
CA ASP A 510 -24.33 -1.05 16.74
C ASP A 510 -24.19 -0.78 15.23
N TYR A 511 -23.23 0.07 14.82
CA TYR A 511 -22.97 0.41 13.43
C TYR A 511 -21.93 -0.52 12.74
N ILE A 512 -21.08 -1.21 13.50
CA ILE A 512 -20.08 -2.17 12.96
C ILE A 512 -20.70 -3.18 11.97
N PRO A 513 -21.84 -3.84 12.28
CA PRO A 513 -22.35 -4.91 11.44
C PRO A 513 -22.82 -4.37 10.09
N HIS A 514 -23.35 -3.14 10.07
CA HIS A 514 -23.71 -2.45 8.84
C HIS A 514 -22.46 -2.16 8.00
N LEU A 515 -21.46 -1.49 8.58
CA LEU A 515 -20.23 -1.14 7.88
C LEU A 515 -19.54 -2.37 7.29
N LEU A 516 -19.42 -3.43 8.09
CA LEU A 516 -18.80 -4.68 7.66
C LEU A 516 -19.65 -5.43 6.61
N ASN A 517 -20.97 -5.29 6.64
CA ASN A 517 -21.84 -5.87 5.61
C ASN A 517 -21.70 -5.14 4.27
N GLU A 518 -21.65 -3.81 4.27
CA GLU A 518 -21.38 -3.02 3.06
C GLU A 518 -20.03 -3.43 2.44
N LYS A 519 -19.00 -3.61 3.28
CA LYS A 519 -17.69 -4.10 2.81
C LYS A 519 -17.72 -5.53 2.30
N ASN A 520 -18.55 -6.39 2.87
CA ASN A 520 -18.77 -7.74 2.34
C ASN A 520 -19.42 -7.71 0.94
N ILE A 521 -20.37 -6.79 0.71
CA ILE A 521 -20.99 -6.58 -0.61
C ILE A 521 -19.99 -6.02 -1.61
N GLU A 522 -19.18 -5.03 -1.23
CA GLU A 522 -18.11 -4.53 -2.10
C GLU A 522 -17.14 -5.65 -2.50
N PHE A 523 -16.76 -6.49 -1.54
CA PHE A 523 -15.86 -7.62 -1.77
C PHE A 523 -16.44 -8.70 -2.67
N SER A 524 -17.71 -9.06 -2.47
CA SER A 524 -18.38 -10.06 -3.29
C SER A 524 -18.39 -9.68 -4.77
N ASN A 525 -18.38 -8.39 -5.08
CA ASN A 525 -18.33 -7.90 -6.47
C ASN A 525 -16.97 -8.09 -7.14
N VAL A 526 -15.89 -8.16 -6.38
CA VAL A 526 -14.51 -8.26 -6.91
C VAL A 526 -14.06 -9.71 -7.03
N LEU A 527 -14.58 -10.60 -6.18
CA LEU A 527 -14.20 -12.01 -6.17
C LEU A 527 -14.64 -12.77 -7.42
N GLU A 528 -13.92 -13.86 -7.71
CA GLU A 528 -14.39 -14.87 -8.66
C GLU A 528 -15.57 -15.67 -8.08
N ILE A 529 -16.45 -16.11 -8.97
CA ILE A 529 -17.74 -16.73 -8.60
C ILE A 529 -17.55 -18.04 -7.79
N ASP A 530 -16.47 -18.76 -8.02
CA ASP A 530 -16.10 -19.98 -7.28
C ASP A 530 -15.64 -19.71 -5.84
N GLU A 531 -15.28 -18.46 -5.52
CA GLU A 531 -14.87 -18.02 -4.18
C GLU A 531 -16.03 -17.51 -3.31
N ILE A 532 -17.28 -17.68 -3.74
CA ILE A 532 -18.49 -17.22 -3.03
C ILE A 532 -18.62 -17.75 -1.58
N TRP A 533 -17.90 -18.81 -1.22
CA TRP A 533 -17.86 -19.31 0.16
C TRP A 533 -17.20 -18.32 1.14
N LYS A 534 -16.33 -17.42 0.66
CA LYS A 534 -15.67 -16.39 1.49
C LYS A 534 -16.70 -15.39 2.06
N PRO A 535 -17.48 -14.67 1.23
CA PRO A 535 -18.48 -13.74 1.75
C PRO A 535 -19.60 -14.42 2.55
N ILE A 536 -19.95 -15.69 2.24
CA ILE A 536 -20.89 -16.49 3.06
C ILE A 536 -20.33 -16.70 4.47
N THR A 537 -19.06 -17.10 4.58
CA THR A 537 -18.42 -17.36 5.88
C THR A 537 -18.36 -16.09 6.71
N PHE A 538 -18.03 -14.96 6.08
CA PHE A 538 -18.00 -13.69 6.77
C PHE A 538 -19.38 -13.23 7.25
N CYS A 539 -20.39 -13.27 6.38
CA CYS A 539 -21.73 -12.85 6.76
C CYS A 539 -22.27 -13.68 7.95
N ARG A 540 -21.98 -15.00 7.97
CA ARG A 540 -22.29 -15.86 9.12
C ARG A 540 -21.56 -15.46 10.39
N PHE A 541 -20.29 -15.08 10.29
CA PHE A 541 -19.52 -14.57 11.42
C PHE A 541 -20.15 -13.30 11.98
N LEU A 542 -20.51 -12.33 11.13
CA LEU A 542 -21.17 -11.09 11.54
C LEU A 542 -22.49 -11.35 12.26
N ILE A 543 -23.34 -12.23 11.69
CA ILE A 543 -24.60 -12.63 12.32
C ILE A 543 -24.33 -13.23 13.70
N THR A 544 -23.41 -14.20 13.79
CA THR A 544 -23.11 -14.89 15.06
C THR A 544 -22.56 -13.94 16.12
N ARG A 545 -21.80 -12.92 15.70
CA ARG A 545 -21.10 -12.02 16.61
C ARG A 545 -21.94 -10.83 17.05
N TYR A 546 -22.74 -10.27 16.16
CA TYR A 546 -23.36 -8.95 16.38
C TYR A 546 -24.88 -8.94 16.32
N VAL A 547 -25.52 -10.01 15.84
CA VAL A 547 -26.98 -10.04 15.71
C VAL A 547 -27.60 -10.76 16.89
N ASP A 548 -28.14 -9.99 17.83
CA ASP A 548 -28.94 -10.49 18.94
C ASP A 548 -30.42 -10.09 18.81
N GLY A 549 -31.31 -10.97 19.29
CA GLY A 549 -32.73 -10.67 19.41
C GLY A 549 -33.46 -10.60 18.06
N LYS A 550 -34.13 -9.46 17.76
CA LYS A 550 -34.95 -9.24 16.55
C LYS A 550 -34.32 -8.30 15.51
N LYS A 551 -33.07 -7.85 15.69
CA LYS A 551 -32.40 -6.95 14.74
C LYS A 551 -31.68 -7.73 13.63
N GLY A 552 -31.10 -7.01 12.65
CA GLY A 552 -30.14 -7.55 11.69
C GLY A 552 -30.73 -8.09 10.37
N ALA A 553 -31.91 -7.61 9.95
CA ALA A 553 -32.59 -8.08 8.74
C ALA A 553 -31.68 -8.10 7.49
N GLY A 554 -30.94 -7.02 7.21
CA GLY A 554 -30.08 -6.90 6.03
C GLY A 554 -28.90 -7.90 5.97
N LEU A 555 -28.37 -8.32 7.13
CA LEU A 555 -27.33 -9.36 7.16
C LEU A 555 -27.89 -10.73 6.75
N TYR A 556 -29.09 -11.07 7.24
CA TYR A 556 -29.77 -12.30 6.85
C TYR A 556 -30.20 -12.28 5.39
N GLU A 557 -30.69 -11.14 4.90
CA GLU A 557 -31.00 -10.91 3.49
C GLU A 557 -29.78 -11.14 2.60
N HIS A 558 -28.65 -10.50 2.93
CA HIS A 558 -27.43 -10.64 2.15
C HIS A 558 -26.91 -12.09 2.16
N LEU A 559 -26.93 -12.76 3.32
CA LEU A 559 -26.59 -14.17 3.41
C LEU A 559 -27.53 -15.06 2.58
N ALA A 560 -28.82 -14.74 2.52
CA ALA A 560 -29.79 -15.46 1.70
C ALA A 560 -29.47 -15.32 0.20
N CYS A 561 -29.15 -14.11 -0.25
CA CYS A 561 -28.73 -13.83 -1.62
C CYS A 561 -27.45 -14.60 -2.00
N LEU A 562 -26.46 -14.64 -1.10
CA LEU A 562 -25.23 -15.39 -1.30
C LEU A 562 -25.48 -16.91 -1.39
N TYR A 563 -26.35 -17.47 -0.54
CA TYR A 563 -26.73 -18.89 -0.67
C TYR A 563 -27.48 -19.18 -1.97
N HIS A 564 -28.33 -18.27 -2.42
CA HIS A 564 -29.02 -18.40 -3.70
C HIS A 564 -28.03 -18.42 -4.87
N ALA A 565 -27.10 -17.46 -4.93
CA ALA A 565 -26.05 -17.45 -5.94
C ALA A 565 -25.14 -18.70 -5.86
N ALA A 566 -24.74 -19.11 -4.66
CA ALA A 566 -23.95 -20.33 -4.46
C ALA A 566 -24.68 -21.59 -4.97
N SER A 567 -26.02 -21.63 -4.93
CA SER A 567 -26.81 -22.75 -5.46
C SER A 567 -26.68 -22.89 -6.99
N CYS A 568 -26.36 -21.82 -7.70
CA CYS A 568 -26.07 -21.80 -9.13
C CYS A 568 -24.62 -22.27 -9.43
N VAL A 569 -23.69 -22.04 -8.50
CA VAL A 569 -22.28 -22.49 -8.58
C VAL A 569 -22.16 -23.97 -8.25
N PHE A 570 -22.58 -24.36 -7.05
CA PHE A 570 -22.38 -25.70 -6.49
C PHE A 570 -23.59 -26.59 -6.78
N LYS A 571 -23.73 -27.01 -8.04
CA LYS A 571 -24.89 -27.78 -8.53
C LYS A 571 -25.17 -29.05 -7.71
N SER A 572 -24.14 -29.72 -7.20
CA SER A 572 -24.27 -30.90 -6.31
C SER A 572 -24.99 -30.61 -4.99
N ASN A 573 -24.88 -29.38 -4.50
CA ASN A 573 -25.42 -28.93 -3.22
C ASN A 573 -26.64 -28.00 -3.40
N LYS A 574 -27.12 -27.82 -4.64
CA LYS A 574 -28.19 -26.87 -4.98
C LYS A 574 -29.41 -26.97 -4.06
N LYS A 575 -29.88 -28.18 -3.76
CA LYS A 575 -31.06 -28.39 -2.90
C LYS A 575 -30.86 -27.87 -1.48
N ASP A 576 -29.70 -28.16 -0.88
CA ASP A 576 -29.34 -27.71 0.48
C ASP A 576 -29.16 -26.18 0.51
N LEU A 577 -28.49 -25.62 -0.50
CA LEU A 577 -28.25 -24.18 -0.60
C LEU A 577 -29.55 -23.38 -0.81
N ILE A 578 -30.48 -23.88 -1.63
CA ILE A 578 -31.82 -23.27 -1.78
C ILE A 578 -32.58 -23.31 -0.45
N GLN A 579 -32.52 -24.42 0.30
CA GLN A 579 -33.17 -24.50 1.62
C GLN A 579 -32.58 -23.51 2.62
N LYS A 580 -31.25 -23.35 2.61
CA LYS A 580 -30.55 -22.34 3.43
C LYS A 580 -30.94 -20.93 3.03
N ALA A 581 -30.99 -20.61 1.73
CA ALA A 581 -31.42 -19.31 1.24
C ALA A 581 -32.86 -18.98 1.71
N ASP A 582 -33.81 -19.90 1.54
CA ASP A 582 -35.21 -19.72 1.97
C ASP A 582 -35.29 -19.48 3.49
N ALA A 583 -34.54 -20.25 4.28
CA ALA A 583 -34.50 -20.08 5.73
C ALA A 583 -33.94 -18.70 6.14
N MET A 584 -32.89 -18.21 5.47
CA MET A 584 -32.30 -16.90 5.78
C MET A 584 -33.21 -15.74 5.35
N PHE A 585 -33.93 -15.86 4.23
CA PHE A 585 -34.95 -14.86 3.88
C PHE A 585 -36.09 -14.83 4.91
N GLN A 586 -36.54 -16.00 5.38
CA GLN A 586 -37.56 -16.07 6.44
C GLN A 586 -37.07 -15.45 7.76
N GLU A 587 -35.80 -15.66 8.12
CA GLU A 587 -35.18 -14.96 9.25
C GLU A 587 -35.15 -13.44 9.04
N ALA A 588 -34.76 -12.97 7.86
CA ALA A 588 -34.75 -11.53 7.54
C ALA A 588 -36.16 -10.90 7.65
N MET A 589 -37.20 -11.60 7.18
CA MET A 589 -38.59 -11.15 7.24
C MET A 589 -39.12 -11.02 8.68
N ASN A 590 -38.61 -11.82 9.61
CA ASN A 590 -39.04 -11.81 11.01
C ASN A 590 -38.24 -10.82 11.89
N ARG A 591 -37.37 -10.00 11.27
CA ARG A 591 -36.43 -9.10 11.93
C ARG A 591 -36.66 -7.66 11.52
N GLU A 592 -36.38 -6.76 12.44
CA GLU A 592 -36.41 -5.32 12.26
C GLU A 592 -35.00 -4.77 12.00
N GLY A 593 -34.92 -3.53 11.52
CA GLY A 593 -33.67 -2.82 11.29
C GLY A 593 -33.35 -2.64 9.82
N GLU A 594 -32.11 -2.27 9.54
CA GLU A 594 -31.66 -1.94 8.20
C GLU A 594 -31.74 -3.14 7.24
N GLY A 595 -32.07 -2.88 5.98
CA GLY A 595 -32.43 -3.89 4.97
C GLY A 595 -33.90 -4.34 5.03
N HIS A 596 -34.63 -4.06 6.12
CA HIS A 596 -36.05 -4.37 6.18
C HIS A 596 -36.87 -3.39 5.33
N GLY A 597 -37.63 -3.89 4.36
CA GLY A 597 -38.51 -3.09 3.51
C GLY A 597 -38.62 -3.63 2.09
N ALA A 598 -38.88 -2.74 1.14
CA ALA A 598 -39.12 -3.11 -0.26
C ALA A 598 -37.94 -3.87 -0.90
N GLY A 599 -36.69 -3.50 -0.57
CA GLY A 599 -35.49 -4.19 -1.03
C GLY A 599 -35.50 -5.69 -0.69
N LEU A 600 -35.69 -6.02 0.58
CA LEU A 600 -35.81 -7.40 1.08
C LEU A 600 -36.98 -8.16 0.43
N PHE A 601 -38.16 -7.51 0.31
CA PHE A 601 -39.31 -8.15 -0.33
C PHE A 601 -39.04 -8.48 -1.80
N VAL A 602 -38.30 -7.62 -2.50
CA VAL A 602 -37.89 -7.84 -3.89
C VAL A 602 -36.90 -8.99 -3.99
N GLU A 603 -35.87 -9.03 -3.14
CA GLU A 603 -34.90 -10.13 -3.15
C GLU A 603 -35.55 -11.48 -2.83
N TYR A 604 -36.44 -11.51 -1.83
CA TYR A 604 -37.11 -12.76 -1.50
C TYR A 604 -38.10 -13.17 -2.59
N GLY A 605 -38.85 -12.21 -3.15
CA GLY A 605 -39.71 -12.43 -4.30
C GLY A 605 -38.95 -12.95 -5.53
N HIS A 606 -37.77 -12.40 -5.81
CA HIS A 606 -36.87 -12.84 -6.86
C HIS A 606 -36.40 -14.29 -6.65
N PHE A 607 -35.93 -14.61 -5.44
CA PHE A 607 -35.57 -15.98 -5.06
C PHE A 607 -36.73 -16.97 -5.25
N LEU A 608 -37.95 -16.60 -4.83
CA LEU A 608 -39.14 -17.43 -5.01
C LEU A 608 -39.48 -17.62 -6.50
N CYS A 609 -39.29 -16.59 -7.33
CA CYS A 609 -39.44 -16.70 -8.79
C CYS A 609 -38.44 -17.71 -9.39
N ALA A 610 -37.16 -17.63 -8.98
CA ALA A 610 -36.12 -18.55 -9.43
C ALA A 610 -36.38 -20.00 -8.98
N CYS A 611 -37.08 -20.18 -7.86
CA CYS A 611 -37.55 -21.48 -7.37
C CYS A 611 -38.89 -21.94 -7.97
N GLU A 612 -39.45 -21.22 -8.96
CA GLU A 612 -40.75 -21.48 -9.59
C GLU A 612 -41.95 -21.44 -8.62
N LYS A 613 -41.78 -20.83 -7.44
CA LYS A 613 -42.84 -20.63 -6.43
C LYS A 613 -43.62 -19.34 -6.71
N TYR A 614 -44.16 -19.20 -7.92
CA TYR A 614 -44.72 -17.93 -8.41
C TYR A 614 -45.88 -17.37 -7.56
N THR A 615 -46.74 -18.24 -7.01
CA THR A 615 -47.86 -17.80 -6.18
C THR A 615 -47.40 -17.15 -4.89
N ASP A 616 -46.32 -17.64 -4.28
CA ASP A 616 -45.76 -17.07 -3.07
C ASP A 616 -44.92 -15.84 -3.38
N ALA A 617 -44.18 -15.85 -4.49
CA ALA A 617 -43.48 -14.68 -5.01
C ALA A 617 -44.43 -13.49 -5.19
N ILE A 618 -45.62 -13.71 -5.79
CA ILE A 618 -46.63 -12.65 -5.97
C ILE A 618 -47.06 -12.03 -4.63
N LYS A 619 -47.21 -12.83 -3.57
CA LYS A 619 -47.61 -12.31 -2.25
C LYS A 619 -46.55 -11.38 -1.67
N ILE A 620 -45.28 -11.77 -1.77
CA ILE A 620 -44.16 -10.99 -1.25
C ILE A 620 -43.93 -9.74 -2.11
N LEU A 621 -43.89 -9.87 -3.43
CA LEU A 621 -43.65 -8.74 -4.35
C LEU A 621 -44.75 -7.67 -4.27
N LYS A 622 -46.00 -8.06 -3.98
CA LYS A 622 -47.07 -7.09 -3.70
C LYS A 622 -46.78 -6.24 -2.46
N GLN A 623 -46.17 -6.81 -1.42
CA GLN A 623 -45.77 -6.02 -0.25
C GLN A 623 -44.73 -4.96 -0.61
N ALA A 624 -43.76 -5.29 -1.49
CA ALA A 624 -42.80 -4.32 -2.00
C ALA A 624 -43.50 -3.16 -2.71
N VAL A 625 -44.38 -3.49 -3.67
CA VAL A 625 -45.13 -2.50 -4.44
C VAL A 625 -46.02 -1.64 -3.55
N ASP A 626 -46.79 -2.24 -2.66
CA ASP A 626 -47.70 -1.51 -1.77
C ASP A 626 -46.95 -0.56 -0.83
N SER A 627 -45.74 -0.95 -0.39
CA SER A 627 -44.90 -0.12 0.49
C SER A 627 -44.29 1.11 -0.20
N GLU A 628 -44.09 1.07 -1.53
CA GLU A 628 -43.40 2.11 -2.29
C GLU A 628 -44.20 2.71 -3.46
N ALA A 629 -45.48 2.35 -3.59
CA ALA A 629 -46.33 2.79 -4.69
C ALA A 629 -46.43 4.33 -4.79
N THR A 630 -46.34 5.03 -3.66
CA THR A 630 -46.46 6.50 -3.60
C THR A 630 -45.10 7.21 -3.65
N ASN A 631 -44.08 6.68 -2.98
CA ASN A 631 -42.76 7.29 -2.87
C ASN A 631 -41.64 6.23 -3.03
N PRO A 632 -41.19 5.94 -4.26
CA PRO A 632 -40.11 5.01 -4.53
C PRO A 632 -38.78 5.52 -4.00
N THR A 633 -38.18 4.85 -3.01
CA THR A 633 -36.89 5.27 -2.42
C THR A 633 -35.88 4.15 -2.30
N SER A 634 -36.31 2.89 -2.23
CA SER A 634 -35.44 1.75 -2.06
C SER A 634 -34.83 1.33 -3.39
N VAL A 635 -33.57 0.89 -3.33
CA VAL A 635 -32.81 0.39 -4.47
C VAL A 635 -32.18 -0.96 -4.12
N ASN A 636 -32.13 -1.86 -5.09
CA ASN A 636 -31.38 -3.11 -5.04
C ASN A 636 -30.16 -2.99 -5.94
N TYR A 637 -29.02 -3.49 -5.47
CA TYR A 637 -27.75 -3.48 -6.19
C TYR A 637 -27.34 -4.89 -6.59
N TYR A 638 -26.97 -5.07 -7.85
CA TYR A 638 -26.61 -6.36 -8.42
C TYR A 638 -25.25 -6.30 -9.10
N GLY A 639 -24.32 -7.15 -8.67
CA GLY A 639 -23.00 -7.27 -9.28
C GLY A 639 -22.76 -8.63 -9.90
N LYS A 640 -21.48 -9.02 -9.93
CA LYS A 640 -21.00 -10.23 -10.59
C LYS A 640 -21.59 -11.50 -9.97
N MET A 641 -21.65 -11.58 -8.64
CA MET A 641 -22.16 -12.77 -7.94
C MET A 641 -23.67 -12.95 -8.10
N GLU A 642 -24.44 -11.87 -8.02
CA GLU A 642 -25.91 -11.94 -8.15
C GLU A 642 -26.32 -12.17 -9.60
N SER A 643 -25.51 -11.74 -10.58
CA SER A 643 -25.82 -11.87 -12.01
C SER A 643 -26.23 -13.28 -12.41
N MET A 644 -25.63 -14.32 -11.83
CA MET A 644 -25.92 -15.70 -12.18
C MET A 644 -27.29 -16.20 -11.74
N THR A 645 -27.97 -15.46 -10.85
CA THR A 645 -29.34 -15.73 -10.40
C THR A 645 -30.39 -14.99 -11.24
N MET A 646 -29.96 -13.99 -12.01
CA MET A 646 -30.83 -13.10 -12.78
C MET A 646 -31.25 -13.70 -14.12
N ASP A 647 -32.27 -13.12 -14.76
CA ASP A 647 -32.64 -13.47 -16.13
C ASP A 647 -31.71 -12.85 -17.18
N GLU A 648 -31.78 -13.35 -18.42
CA GLU A 648 -30.89 -13.01 -19.52
C GLU A 648 -30.82 -11.49 -19.80
N HIS A 649 -31.93 -10.75 -19.65
CA HIS A 649 -31.92 -9.31 -19.90
C HIS A 649 -31.10 -8.56 -18.84
N ILE A 650 -31.30 -8.89 -17.57
CA ILE A 650 -30.62 -8.26 -16.44
C ILE A 650 -29.15 -8.69 -16.40
N GLN A 651 -28.84 -9.96 -16.69
CA GLN A 651 -27.46 -10.42 -16.88
C GLN A 651 -26.73 -9.60 -17.93
N LYS A 652 -27.40 -9.28 -19.04
CA LYS A 652 -26.81 -8.45 -20.09
C LYS A 652 -26.57 -7.01 -19.65
N GLU A 653 -27.49 -6.42 -18.89
CA GLU A 653 -27.29 -5.09 -18.28
C GLU A 653 -26.02 -5.09 -17.42
N ILE A 654 -25.91 -6.02 -16.46
CA ILE A 654 -24.74 -6.16 -15.58
C ILE A 654 -23.45 -6.37 -16.38
N SER A 655 -23.48 -7.21 -17.43
CA SER A 655 -22.28 -7.47 -18.26
C SER A 655 -21.75 -6.24 -18.99
N VAL A 656 -22.61 -5.24 -19.26
CA VAL A 656 -22.24 -4.01 -19.96
C VAL A 656 -21.81 -2.93 -19.00
N THR A 657 -22.43 -2.85 -17.82
CA THR A 657 -22.19 -1.79 -16.83
C THR A 657 -21.24 -2.18 -15.70
N GLY A 658 -20.93 -3.47 -15.53
CA GLY A 658 -20.17 -4.03 -14.41
C GLY A 658 -21.05 -4.32 -13.19
N SER A 659 -22.01 -3.44 -12.90
CA SER A 659 -23.03 -3.61 -11.88
C SER A 659 -24.32 -2.88 -12.24
N LEU A 660 -25.42 -3.22 -11.57
CA LEU A 660 -26.73 -2.67 -11.86
C LEU A 660 -27.48 -2.32 -10.57
N GLU A 661 -27.76 -1.04 -10.41
CA GLU A 661 -28.67 -0.54 -9.38
C GLU A 661 -30.07 -0.33 -9.96
N LEU A 662 -31.09 -0.90 -9.32
CA LEU A 662 -32.49 -0.86 -9.73
C LEU A 662 -33.38 -0.38 -8.58
N LEU A 663 -34.35 0.49 -8.88
CA LEU A 663 -35.42 0.83 -7.93
C LEU A 663 -36.21 -0.43 -7.56
N SER A 664 -36.32 -0.71 -6.26
CA SER A 664 -36.95 -1.93 -5.74
C SER A 664 -38.37 -2.10 -6.29
N VAL A 665 -39.20 -1.06 -6.21
CA VAL A 665 -40.57 -1.11 -6.75
C VAL A 665 -40.63 -1.43 -8.26
N VAL A 666 -39.71 -0.90 -9.06
CA VAL A 666 -39.70 -1.14 -10.52
C VAL A 666 -39.31 -2.58 -10.81
N TYR A 667 -38.31 -3.09 -10.09
CA TYR A 667 -37.91 -4.48 -10.23
C TYR A 667 -39.00 -5.43 -9.70
N ALA A 668 -39.72 -5.04 -8.65
CA ALA A 668 -40.88 -5.78 -8.16
C ALA A 668 -41.96 -5.96 -9.23
N TYR A 669 -42.30 -4.89 -9.96
CA TYR A 669 -43.25 -4.96 -11.09
C TYR A 669 -42.73 -5.84 -12.23
N TYR A 670 -41.45 -5.71 -12.57
CA TYR A 670 -40.82 -6.55 -13.60
C TYR A 670 -40.96 -8.05 -13.26
N LEU A 671 -40.71 -8.42 -12.00
CA LEU A 671 -40.88 -9.79 -11.50
C LEU A 671 -42.36 -10.20 -11.44
N LEU A 672 -43.27 -9.33 -10.99
CA LEU A 672 -44.71 -9.59 -10.95
C LEU A 672 -45.27 -9.89 -12.35
N VAL A 673 -44.88 -9.12 -13.37
CA VAL A 673 -45.26 -9.39 -14.77
C VAL A 673 -44.83 -10.80 -15.17
N HIS A 674 -43.62 -11.21 -14.83
CA HIS A 674 -43.15 -12.57 -15.08
C HIS A 674 -44.00 -13.62 -14.34
N CYS A 675 -44.27 -13.44 -13.04
CA CYS A 675 -45.10 -14.37 -12.27
C CYS A 675 -46.52 -14.49 -12.83
N TYR A 676 -47.13 -13.39 -13.28
CA TYR A 676 -48.48 -13.40 -13.85
C TYR A 676 -48.55 -14.09 -15.20
N ILE A 677 -47.50 -13.97 -16.03
CA ILE A 677 -47.37 -14.76 -17.26
C ILE A 677 -47.33 -16.26 -16.92
N GLN A 678 -46.49 -16.67 -15.96
CA GLN A 678 -46.33 -18.09 -15.59
C GLN A 678 -47.60 -18.68 -14.96
N THR A 679 -48.32 -17.89 -14.16
CA THR A 679 -49.59 -18.28 -13.51
C THR A 679 -50.82 -18.05 -14.39
N LYS A 680 -50.65 -17.60 -15.64
CA LYS A 680 -51.72 -17.36 -16.62
C LYS A 680 -52.78 -16.34 -16.15
N LYS A 681 -52.38 -15.32 -15.39
CA LYS A 681 -53.24 -14.24 -14.88
C LYS A 681 -53.15 -12.99 -15.76
N GLY A 682 -53.76 -13.04 -16.94
CA GLY A 682 -53.63 -11.98 -17.96
C GLY A 682 -54.16 -10.60 -17.54
N ALA A 683 -55.23 -10.55 -16.75
CA ALA A 683 -55.78 -9.30 -16.22
C ALA A 683 -54.80 -8.62 -15.25
N ASP A 684 -54.30 -9.37 -14.27
CA ASP A 684 -53.30 -8.87 -13.31
C ASP A 684 -51.99 -8.46 -14.00
N GLN A 685 -51.55 -9.23 -15.01
CA GLN A 685 -50.39 -8.88 -15.83
C GLN A 685 -50.55 -7.53 -16.54
N SER A 686 -51.73 -7.27 -17.11
CA SER A 686 -52.00 -6.01 -17.80
C SER A 686 -52.00 -4.84 -16.83
N THR A 687 -52.61 -5.01 -15.65
CA THR A 687 -52.59 -4.00 -14.58
C THR A 687 -51.16 -3.73 -14.09
N ALA A 688 -50.35 -4.76 -13.87
CA ALA A 688 -48.97 -4.60 -13.41
C ALA A 688 -48.11 -3.79 -14.41
N VAL A 689 -48.27 -4.01 -15.72
CA VAL A 689 -47.58 -3.24 -16.75
C VAL A 689 -48.01 -1.77 -16.75
N GLN A 690 -49.32 -1.50 -16.60
CA GLN A 690 -49.84 -0.12 -16.57
C GLN A 690 -49.34 0.65 -15.35
N GLU A 691 -49.30 0.02 -14.17
CA GLU A 691 -48.76 0.67 -12.98
C GLU A 691 -47.23 0.86 -13.09
N MET A 692 -46.52 -0.11 -13.66
CA MET A 692 -45.09 0.03 -13.94
C MET A 692 -44.80 1.22 -14.87
N GLU A 693 -45.62 1.42 -15.91
CA GLU A 693 -45.53 2.55 -16.83
C GLU A 693 -45.71 3.89 -16.09
N ARG A 694 -46.74 4.00 -15.23
CA ARG A 694 -46.97 5.20 -14.40
C ARG A 694 -45.80 5.49 -13.46
N ILE A 695 -45.19 4.46 -12.89
CA ILE A 695 -44.02 4.63 -12.04
C ILE A 695 -42.83 5.12 -12.86
N CYS A 696 -42.57 4.53 -14.03
CA CYS A 696 -41.50 4.97 -14.93
C CYS A 696 -41.65 6.46 -15.29
N ASP A 697 -42.86 6.90 -15.62
CA ASP A 697 -43.16 8.30 -15.95
C ASP A 697 -42.95 9.26 -14.77
N ARG A 698 -43.18 8.78 -13.55
CA ARG A 698 -42.96 9.55 -12.33
C ARG A 698 -41.47 9.65 -11.97
N VAL A 699 -40.75 8.52 -11.96
CA VAL A 699 -39.34 8.48 -11.52
C VAL A 699 -38.37 8.97 -12.58
N LYS A 700 -38.74 8.86 -13.86
CA LYS A 700 -37.92 9.28 -15.01
C LYS A 700 -36.50 8.72 -14.97
N ASP A 701 -36.39 7.43 -14.70
CA ASP A 701 -35.12 6.70 -14.70
C ASP A 701 -34.96 5.90 -16.01
N PRO A 702 -33.86 6.06 -16.75
CA PRO A 702 -33.62 5.29 -17.96
C PRO A 702 -33.62 3.77 -17.74
N LYS A 703 -33.12 3.28 -16.59
CA LYS A 703 -33.10 1.83 -16.29
C LYS A 703 -34.52 1.31 -16.07
N ALA A 704 -35.36 2.08 -15.38
CA ALA A 704 -36.78 1.74 -15.21
C ALA A 704 -37.51 1.59 -16.55
N TYR A 705 -37.29 2.51 -17.50
CA TYR A 705 -37.85 2.40 -18.85
C TYR A 705 -37.29 1.20 -19.64
N SER A 706 -36.01 0.84 -19.46
CA SER A 706 -35.46 -0.39 -20.04
C SER A 706 -36.14 -1.64 -19.48
N LEU A 707 -36.36 -1.72 -18.17
CA LEU A 707 -37.10 -2.82 -17.53
C LEU A 707 -38.56 -2.89 -18.03
N LEU A 708 -39.23 -1.75 -18.20
CA LEU A 708 -40.56 -1.68 -18.81
C LEU A 708 -40.54 -2.21 -20.25
N GLY A 709 -39.54 -1.83 -21.03
CA GLY A 709 -39.32 -2.35 -22.38
C GLY A 709 -39.17 -3.87 -22.40
N TYR A 710 -38.38 -4.45 -21.49
CA TYR A 710 -38.25 -5.90 -21.35
C TYR A 710 -39.56 -6.57 -20.93
N SER A 711 -40.31 -6.00 -19.99
CA SER A 711 -41.66 -6.48 -19.61
C SER A 711 -42.61 -6.52 -20.81
N LEU A 712 -42.65 -5.44 -21.61
CA LEU A 712 -43.52 -5.34 -22.79
C LEU A 712 -43.12 -6.31 -23.91
N LEU A 713 -41.83 -6.65 -24.03
CA LEU A 713 -41.39 -7.73 -24.92
C LEU A 713 -41.91 -9.09 -24.45
N LYS A 714 -41.91 -9.37 -23.14
CA LYS A 714 -42.46 -10.60 -22.57
C LYS A 714 -43.98 -10.70 -22.79
N THR A 715 -44.69 -9.58 -22.81
CA THR A 715 -46.15 -9.53 -23.09
C THR A 715 -46.50 -9.45 -24.58
N LYS A 716 -45.49 -9.47 -25.46
CA LYS A 716 -45.60 -9.39 -26.93
C LYS A 716 -46.09 -8.03 -27.46
N GLU A 717 -46.01 -6.96 -26.68
CA GLU A 717 -46.38 -5.59 -27.05
C GLU A 717 -45.19 -4.81 -27.63
N LYS A 718 -44.69 -5.25 -28.80
CA LYS A 718 -43.43 -4.77 -29.39
C LYS A 718 -43.36 -3.26 -29.65
N ASP A 719 -44.44 -2.63 -30.10
CA ASP A 719 -44.44 -1.19 -30.40
C ASP A 719 -44.37 -0.33 -29.13
N LYS A 720 -45.01 -0.78 -28.05
CA LYS A 720 -44.88 -0.14 -26.73
C LYS A 720 -43.48 -0.37 -26.16
N ALA A 721 -42.94 -1.58 -26.29
CA ALA A 721 -41.57 -1.86 -25.86
C ALA A 721 -40.55 -0.94 -26.56
N LEU A 722 -40.70 -0.72 -27.87
CA LEU A 722 -39.89 0.23 -28.63
C LEU A 722 -40.03 1.65 -28.09
N SER A 723 -41.22 2.06 -27.69
CA SER A 723 -41.48 3.39 -27.12
C SER A 723 -40.77 3.55 -25.77
N ALA A 724 -40.85 2.54 -24.89
CA ALA A 724 -40.14 2.55 -23.62
C ALA A 724 -38.61 2.65 -23.79
N PHE A 725 -38.01 1.87 -24.70
CA PHE A 725 -36.56 1.99 -24.97
C PHE A 725 -36.16 3.35 -25.56
N LYS A 726 -37.06 4.03 -26.29
CA LYS A 726 -36.81 5.41 -26.74
C LYS A 726 -36.84 6.38 -25.58
N SER A 727 -37.83 6.28 -24.68
CA SER A 727 -37.87 7.09 -23.46
C SER A 727 -36.59 6.94 -22.63
N ALA A 728 -36.05 5.71 -22.52
CA ALA A 728 -34.75 5.49 -21.87
C ALA A 728 -33.60 6.25 -22.56
N LEU A 729 -33.59 6.31 -23.90
CA LEU A 729 -32.57 7.05 -24.67
C LEU A 729 -32.76 8.56 -24.66
N ASP A 730 -34.00 9.04 -24.54
CA ASP A 730 -34.29 10.47 -24.41
C ASP A 730 -33.76 11.01 -23.08
N LEU A 731 -33.76 10.17 -22.04
CA LEU A 731 -33.16 10.47 -20.73
C LEU A 731 -31.64 10.28 -20.71
N ASP A 732 -31.13 9.19 -21.27
CA ASP A 732 -29.70 8.94 -21.44
C ASP A 732 -29.36 8.50 -22.88
N PRO A 733 -28.93 9.45 -23.74
CA PRO A 733 -28.55 9.14 -25.12
C PRO A 733 -27.35 8.19 -25.26
N LYS A 734 -26.56 8.00 -24.19
CA LYS A 734 -25.40 7.10 -24.17
C LYS A 734 -25.78 5.69 -23.71
N TYR A 735 -27.03 5.44 -23.32
CA TYR A 735 -27.44 4.14 -22.80
C TYR A 735 -27.39 3.04 -23.88
N LYS A 736 -26.28 2.28 -23.86
CA LYS A 736 -25.88 1.35 -24.92
C LYS A 736 -26.94 0.28 -25.22
N LEU A 737 -27.50 -0.35 -24.21
CA LEU A 737 -28.45 -1.45 -24.39
C LEU A 737 -29.81 -0.98 -24.89
N ALA A 738 -30.32 0.16 -24.42
CA ALA A 738 -31.50 0.79 -24.99
C ALA A 738 -31.31 1.10 -26.48
N LYS A 739 -30.14 1.63 -26.87
CA LYS A 739 -29.77 1.91 -28.27
C LYS A 739 -29.76 0.63 -29.13
N GLU A 740 -29.18 -0.45 -28.62
CA GLU A 740 -29.18 -1.75 -29.29
C GLU A 740 -30.60 -2.29 -29.47
N ASN A 741 -31.45 -2.21 -28.45
CA ASN A 741 -32.83 -2.69 -28.50
C ASN A 741 -33.67 -1.88 -29.50
N VAL A 742 -33.50 -0.55 -29.56
CA VAL A 742 -34.14 0.30 -30.59
C VAL A 742 -33.65 -0.07 -32.00
N ALA A 743 -32.34 -0.30 -32.18
CA ALA A 743 -31.78 -0.67 -33.48
C ALA A 743 -32.26 -2.05 -33.97
N LYS A 744 -32.38 -3.04 -33.06
CA LYS A 744 -32.93 -4.36 -33.38
C LYS A 744 -34.37 -4.31 -33.87
N HIS A 745 -35.19 -3.41 -33.32
CA HIS A 745 -36.57 -3.22 -33.75
C HIS A 745 -36.68 -2.50 -35.10
N LYS A 746 -35.75 -1.58 -35.42
CA LYS A 746 -35.68 -0.93 -36.73
C LYS A 746 -35.26 -1.88 -37.87
N LYS A 747 -34.45 -2.91 -37.59
CA LYS A 747 -34.02 -3.91 -38.59
C LYS A 747 -35.07 -5.00 -38.90
N LYS A 748 -36.16 -5.07 -38.14
CA LYS A 748 -37.22 -6.08 -38.28
C LYS A 748 -38.54 -5.52 -38.86
N LYS A 749 -38.60 -4.23 -39.18
CA LYS A 749 -39.57 -3.62 -40.09
C LYS A 749 -38.95 -3.58 -41.47
#